data_AF-A0AAE4YE17-F1
#
_entry.id   AF-A0AAE4YE17-F1
#
_cell.length_a   1.000
_cell.length_b   1.000
_cell.length_c   1.000
_cell.angle_alpha   90.00
_cell.angle_beta   90.00
_cell.angle_gamma   90.00
#
_symmetry.space_group_name_H-M   'P 1'
#
loop_
_entity.id
_entity.type
_entity.pdbx_description
1 polymer ?
#
loop_
_entity_poly.entity_id
_entity_poly.type
_entity_poly.pdbx_seq_one_letter_code
_entity_poly.pdbx_strand_id
1 'polypeptide(L)'
;MVIQYWPDANAVNSCIKNEAETAEDAVLLAAHQPMRILRRAEGSATTERVTEQDILDAFTTDNVPGGYVLMPITGVSGAGKSHVIRWLDAQLQRSEKRDRYHIIRIPKSASLRTVVELILEPLKGNPKYAKPWQDLTRAVAEVNIATAVVTFRAHLENALKARGEELRANFTQGSNSIQDKQLIGFAGDLPKLFSDAALEEHFNPILARVVARALNGRNGEVETADTLSRFQLDDLRLPDTVDINRAAQRVRDFYLRNISHFDPKRLEPALKLLNDAVDPAVSNVFQLEQSTGGVTLQEIILSVREILFSEGKDLVLLVEDFAALAGLQDVLLKVSIQEGEYEGKKVRATMRTALALTDGYLSFRDTILTRARQEWIVDGKFQSDDEVKAAVIELVGGYLNAARWGAEELNRLFRQRGAEKSLTDWLPVWRDEGASEKDSETIAAFGETEGGIPLFPFNRSVIEAFSVRILAQSDKLEFNPRRVINQIIREILLMRPAFEAREFPPEFQGHKPNASLAAWLKQQHLPENKARRMASLLTLWGGNPPDTSGIGDIPIAVFSAFDLPSPKDLGVSAPRSDRTKPEPFAQIASTVRPVLRTETPVTPKTESARIAEVRAKLEEWANGIELRQDISNELRKNLMSLCLDAIDLPELRLRQSSTAFQAITSHQAIGIPQSRGNGSAKYPIADDASDPDGSLRAGLLAVFRYAENGRNWNYPEADEDYIRSAALVDHLVSQIKSDLLQSATKQLYLTCNALIVQSRVVGLEPAIRISKPEDLLYALLEMPKPRESQSFDVRWDKLQSAMSGTINGKSARLRLQEALVERCAAYQGTGQKPFLVDIVRLLDANCETSVAPEMADQLGPEIKQLLRELVETTLSNSLTSALTKLREFKENVAVDLGEDFDKAAFVSDMTRICAKVVETGLQVNLPIGLPEYQRRLAEFAQSPVKNLMDSVERVLNAEKDQIPKALNAMGTLDLGLIARFKGFVDYTGSFLKAIEIAASREEANRQLIDPKIPAQEISRHLSELAGAGIEEVEK
;
A
#
# COMPACT_ATOMS: atom_id res chain seq x y z
N MET A 1 -30.92 -41.69 19.55
CA MET A 1 -29.85 -41.30 18.62
C MET A 1 -30.05 -39.85 18.22
N VAL A 2 -29.14 -38.95 18.59
CA VAL A 2 -29.17 -37.52 18.17
C VAL A 2 -29.10 -37.29 16.65
N ILE A 3 -28.76 -38.32 15.87
CA ILE A 3 -28.62 -38.24 14.41
C ILE A 3 -29.88 -37.76 13.69
N GLN A 4 -31.08 -38.00 14.24
CA GLN A 4 -32.34 -37.55 13.61
C GLN A 4 -32.45 -36.02 13.55
N TYR A 5 -31.79 -35.31 14.49
CA TYR A 5 -31.72 -33.85 14.48
C TYR A 5 -30.74 -33.28 13.45
N TRP A 6 -29.91 -34.13 12.82
CA TRP A 6 -29.00 -33.78 11.73
C TRP A 6 -29.62 -34.19 10.39
N PRO A 7 -30.18 -33.26 9.60
CA PRO A 7 -30.85 -33.59 8.33
C PRO A 7 -29.93 -34.34 7.35
N ASP A 8 -30.49 -35.24 6.55
CA ASP A 8 -29.72 -35.93 5.51
C ASP A 8 -29.42 -35.01 4.30
N ALA A 9 -28.52 -35.46 3.42
CA ALA A 9 -28.10 -34.67 2.27
C ALA A 9 -29.24 -34.36 1.28
N ASN A 10 -30.26 -35.22 1.17
CA ASN A 10 -31.39 -34.98 0.28
C ASN A 10 -32.26 -33.86 0.84
N ALA A 11 -32.59 -33.91 2.14
CA ALA A 11 -33.35 -32.88 2.82
C ALA A 11 -32.63 -31.52 2.83
N VAL A 12 -31.30 -31.52 3.02
CA VAL A 12 -30.46 -30.32 2.89
C VAL A 12 -30.52 -29.77 1.46
N ASN A 13 -30.37 -30.61 0.44
CA ASN A 13 -30.37 -30.15 -0.96
C ASN A 13 -31.76 -29.74 -1.47
N SER A 14 -32.84 -30.25 -0.88
CA SER A 14 -34.21 -29.83 -1.20
C SER A 14 -34.60 -28.53 -0.51
N CYS A 15 -34.29 -28.38 0.79
CA CYS A 15 -34.75 -27.25 1.62
C CYS A 15 -33.74 -26.11 1.74
N ILE A 16 -32.45 -26.34 1.48
CA ILE A 16 -31.38 -25.35 1.69
C ILE A 16 -30.69 -25.11 0.34
N LYS A 17 -31.35 -24.42 -0.58
CA LYS A 17 -30.81 -24.12 -1.91
C LYS A 17 -29.66 -23.11 -1.84
N ASN A 18 -28.70 -23.21 -2.77
CA ASN A 18 -27.56 -22.28 -2.84
C ASN A 18 -28.00 -20.82 -3.02
N GLU A 19 -29.16 -20.62 -3.65
CA GLU A 19 -29.83 -19.34 -3.79
C GLU A 19 -31.22 -19.45 -3.14
N ALA A 20 -31.45 -18.66 -2.09
CA ALA A 20 -32.78 -18.55 -1.48
C ALA A 20 -33.84 -18.17 -2.52
N GLU A 21 -33.46 -17.41 -3.57
CA GLU A 21 -34.27 -17.02 -4.74
C GLU A 21 -34.85 -18.21 -5.53
N THR A 22 -34.24 -19.39 -5.45
CA THR A 22 -34.68 -20.61 -6.16
C THR A 22 -35.48 -21.58 -5.28
N ALA A 23 -35.60 -21.30 -3.99
CA ALA A 23 -36.37 -22.13 -3.07
C ALA A 23 -37.87 -22.05 -3.38
N GLU A 24 -38.59 -23.15 -3.21
CA GLU A 24 -40.06 -23.16 -3.31
C GLU A 24 -40.69 -22.27 -2.23
N ASP A 25 -41.90 -21.76 -2.49
CA ASP A 25 -42.55 -20.78 -1.62
C ASP A 25 -42.75 -21.31 -0.17
N ALA A 26 -43.01 -22.62 -0.02
CA ALA A 26 -43.10 -23.28 1.29
C ALA A 26 -41.77 -23.27 2.06
N VAL A 27 -40.66 -23.54 1.37
CA VAL A 27 -39.31 -23.50 1.97
C VAL A 27 -38.91 -22.07 2.30
N LEU A 28 -39.23 -21.12 1.41
CA LEU A 28 -38.99 -19.69 1.64
C LEU A 28 -39.68 -19.22 2.92
N LEU A 29 -40.98 -19.52 3.10
CA LEU A 29 -41.71 -19.13 4.30
C LEU A 29 -41.24 -19.87 5.57
N ALA A 30 -40.71 -21.09 5.44
CA ALA A 30 -40.26 -21.88 6.60
C ALA A 30 -38.97 -21.33 7.21
N ALA A 31 -38.06 -20.84 6.35
CA ALA A 31 -36.78 -20.27 6.77
C ALA A 31 -36.81 -18.73 6.84
N HIS A 32 -37.93 -18.10 6.50
CA HIS A 32 -38.08 -16.65 6.49
C HIS A 32 -37.86 -16.06 7.88
N GLN A 33 -37.08 -14.97 7.94
CA GLN A 33 -36.84 -14.19 9.14
C GLN A 33 -37.39 -12.77 8.95
N PRO A 34 -38.06 -12.20 9.96
CA PRO A 34 -38.70 -10.88 9.83
C PRO A 34 -37.72 -9.81 9.35
N MET A 35 -38.09 -9.12 8.26
CA MET A 35 -37.25 -8.08 7.67
C MET A 35 -37.43 -6.73 8.36
N ARG A 36 -36.39 -5.89 8.32
CA ARG A 36 -36.45 -4.51 8.80
C ARG A 36 -36.96 -3.60 7.70
N ILE A 37 -38.16 -3.05 7.90
CA ILE A 37 -38.80 -2.19 6.90
C ILE A 37 -39.05 -0.81 7.51
N LEU A 38 -38.76 0.22 6.73
CA LEU A 38 -39.10 1.61 7.02
C LEU A 38 -40.11 2.10 6.02
N ARG A 39 -41.11 2.86 6.47
CA ARG A 39 -42.08 3.54 5.63
C ARG A 39 -41.77 5.03 5.56
N ARG A 40 -41.79 5.61 4.37
CA ARG A 40 -41.68 7.07 4.14
C ARG A 40 -42.87 7.58 3.37
N ALA A 41 -43.52 8.63 3.86
CA ALA A 41 -44.57 9.33 3.14
C ALA A 41 -44.00 10.31 2.11
N GLU A 42 -44.73 10.55 1.03
CA GLU A 42 -44.40 11.55 0.01
C GLU A 42 -44.15 12.94 0.64
N GLY A 43 -43.04 13.58 0.26
CA GLY A 43 -42.65 14.91 0.76
C GLY A 43 -42.13 14.95 2.21
N SER A 44 -42.11 13.83 2.92
CA SER A 44 -41.56 13.75 4.28
C SER A 44 -40.11 13.27 4.31
N ALA A 45 -39.27 13.94 5.10
CA ALA A 45 -37.93 13.47 5.43
C ALA A 45 -37.91 12.41 6.54
N THR A 46 -39.01 12.23 7.26
CA THR A 46 -39.11 11.25 8.36
C THR A 46 -39.49 9.86 7.86
N THR A 47 -38.85 8.85 8.44
CA THR A 47 -39.11 7.43 8.20
C THR A 47 -39.62 6.77 9.47
N GLU A 48 -40.60 5.89 9.34
CA GLU A 48 -41.22 5.13 10.45
C GLU A 48 -40.89 3.65 10.32
N ARG A 49 -40.58 2.95 11.43
CA ARG A 49 -40.36 1.50 11.40
C ARG A 49 -41.70 0.77 11.36
N VAL A 50 -41.87 -0.11 10.38
CA VAL A 50 -43.10 -0.88 10.13
C VAL A 50 -42.78 -2.36 10.00
N THR A 51 -43.81 -3.19 10.03
CA THR A 51 -43.73 -4.64 9.91
C THR A 51 -44.10 -5.09 8.49
N GLU A 52 -43.82 -6.35 8.17
CA GLU A 52 -44.26 -6.96 6.92
C GLU A 52 -45.78 -7.09 6.84
N GLN A 53 -46.47 -7.22 7.98
CA GLN A 53 -47.93 -7.19 8.02
C GLN A 53 -48.47 -5.86 7.51
N ASP A 54 -47.82 -4.74 7.84
CA ASP A 54 -48.21 -3.42 7.34
C ASP A 54 -48.09 -3.32 5.81
N ILE A 55 -47.08 -3.99 5.20
CA ILE A 55 -46.96 -4.12 3.74
C ILE A 55 -48.16 -4.88 3.19
N LEU A 56 -48.46 -6.06 3.74
CA LEU A 56 -49.54 -6.91 3.26
C LEU A 56 -50.90 -6.21 3.36
N ASP A 57 -51.17 -5.52 4.47
CA ASP A 57 -52.40 -4.76 4.70
C ASP A 57 -52.53 -3.58 3.74
N ALA A 58 -51.44 -2.83 3.53
CA ALA A 58 -51.42 -1.73 2.58
C ALA A 58 -51.61 -2.22 1.13
N PHE A 59 -51.04 -3.38 0.77
CA PHE A 59 -51.15 -3.94 -0.57
C PHE A 59 -52.54 -4.53 -0.87
N THR A 60 -53.20 -5.11 0.13
CA THR A 60 -54.49 -5.82 -0.01
C THR A 60 -55.72 -4.98 0.35
N THR A 61 -55.54 -3.69 0.66
CA THR A 61 -56.61 -2.74 0.98
C THR A 61 -57.72 -2.70 -0.07
N ASP A 62 -58.98 -2.64 0.36
CA ASP A 62 -60.13 -2.48 -0.54
C ASP A 62 -60.38 -1.02 -0.92
N ASN A 63 -59.78 -0.05 -0.22
CA ASN A 63 -59.92 1.37 -0.48
C ASN A 63 -58.93 1.85 -1.56
N VAL A 64 -59.34 1.78 -2.83
CA VAL A 64 -58.48 2.10 -3.99
C VAL A 64 -59.17 3.13 -4.92
N PRO A 65 -59.25 4.42 -4.52
CA PRO A 65 -60.03 5.43 -5.24
C PRO A 65 -59.49 5.76 -6.64
N GLY A 66 -58.16 5.67 -6.86
CA GLY A 66 -57.57 5.86 -8.19
C GLY A 66 -57.66 4.62 -9.10
N GLY A 67 -58.21 3.51 -8.61
CA GLY A 67 -58.25 2.24 -9.35
C GLY A 67 -56.90 1.55 -9.51
N TYR A 68 -55.85 1.99 -8.80
CA TYR A 68 -54.56 1.31 -8.72
C TYR A 68 -53.91 1.42 -7.32
N VAL A 69 -53.07 0.45 -6.98
CA VAL A 69 -52.13 0.47 -5.84
C VAL A 69 -50.73 0.36 -6.42
N LEU A 70 -49.86 1.32 -6.09
CA LEU A 70 -48.45 1.30 -6.49
C LEU A 70 -47.57 1.30 -5.23
N MET A 71 -46.80 0.23 -5.05
CA MET A 71 -45.98 -0.02 -3.88
C MET A 71 -44.50 -0.12 -4.28
N PRO A 72 -43.75 1.00 -4.26
CA PRO A 72 -42.32 0.97 -4.49
C PRO A 72 -41.60 0.44 -3.25
N ILE A 73 -40.88 -0.66 -3.43
CA ILE A 73 -40.02 -1.28 -2.45
C ILE A 73 -38.58 -0.90 -2.78
N THR A 74 -37.97 -0.04 -1.98
CA THR A 74 -36.64 0.54 -2.25
C THR A 74 -35.61 0.07 -1.23
N GLY A 75 -34.34 0.30 -1.52
CA GLY A 75 -33.23 -0.12 -0.66
C GLY A 75 -31.97 -0.44 -1.45
N VAL A 76 -30.85 -0.50 -0.74
CA VAL A 76 -29.54 -0.78 -1.34
C VAL A 76 -29.53 -2.14 -2.05
N SER A 77 -28.63 -2.32 -3.01
CA SER A 77 -28.45 -3.62 -3.66
C SER A 77 -28.17 -4.69 -2.60
N GLY A 78 -28.79 -5.88 -2.73
CA GLY A 78 -28.64 -6.95 -1.74
C GLY A 78 -29.47 -6.81 -0.45
N ALA A 79 -30.18 -5.69 -0.22
CA ALA A 79 -30.99 -5.49 1.00
C ALA A 79 -32.18 -6.48 1.17
N GLY A 80 -32.47 -7.31 0.17
CA GLY A 80 -33.58 -8.28 0.22
C GLY A 80 -34.90 -7.80 -0.41
N LYS A 81 -34.89 -6.76 -1.26
CA LYS A 81 -36.11 -6.28 -1.95
C LYS A 81 -36.85 -7.37 -2.73
N SER A 82 -36.11 -8.16 -3.52
CA SER A 82 -36.69 -9.29 -4.25
C SER A 82 -37.27 -10.34 -3.29
N HIS A 83 -36.67 -10.52 -2.10
CA HIS A 83 -37.20 -11.40 -1.06
C HIS A 83 -38.55 -10.91 -0.52
N VAL A 84 -38.74 -9.59 -0.32
CA VAL A 84 -40.04 -9.02 0.08
C VAL A 84 -41.11 -9.30 -0.99
N ILE A 85 -40.78 -9.17 -2.27
CA ILE A 85 -41.71 -9.46 -3.37
C ILE A 85 -42.11 -10.95 -3.38
N ARG A 86 -41.15 -11.86 -3.17
CA ARG A 86 -41.40 -13.30 -3.09
C ARG A 86 -42.21 -13.68 -1.86
N TRP A 87 -41.90 -13.06 -0.72
CA TRP A 87 -42.67 -13.20 0.50
C TRP A 87 -44.11 -12.73 0.29
N LEU A 88 -44.31 -11.57 -0.35
CA LEU A 88 -45.65 -11.05 -0.66
C LEU A 88 -46.43 -11.99 -1.58
N ASP A 89 -45.81 -12.53 -2.64
CA ASP A 89 -46.43 -13.56 -3.49
C ASP A 89 -46.87 -14.79 -2.68
N ALA A 90 -45.97 -15.34 -1.86
CA ALA A 90 -46.26 -16.50 -1.02
C ALA A 90 -47.42 -16.24 -0.03
N GLN A 91 -47.50 -15.04 0.55
CA GLN A 91 -48.62 -14.64 1.41
C GLN A 91 -49.93 -14.45 0.62
N LEU A 92 -49.88 -13.84 -0.56
CA LEU A 92 -51.06 -13.65 -1.41
C LEU A 92 -51.63 -14.98 -1.93
N GLN A 93 -50.77 -15.97 -2.21
CA GLN A 93 -51.21 -17.32 -2.56
C GLN A 93 -51.98 -18.01 -1.43
N ARG A 94 -51.65 -17.68 -0.18
CA ARG A 94 -52.30 -18.21 1.04
C ARG A 94 -53.47 -17.37 1.54
N SER A 95 -53.63 -16.15 1.02
CA SER A 95 -54.70 -15.23 1.40
C SER A 95 -56.09 -15.78 1.08
N GLU A 96 -57.08 -15.47 1.93
CA GLU A 96 -58.50 -15.73 1.62
C GLU A 96 -58.95 -15.05 0.32
N LYS A 97 -58.31 -13.93 -0.04
CA LYS A 97 -58.59 -13.16 -1.27
C LYS A 97 -57.88 -13.70 -2.50
N ARG A 98 -57.14 -14.83 -2.44
CA ARG A 98 -56.41 -15.41 -3.58
C ARG A 98 -57.28 -15.42 -4.84
N ASP A 99 -58.49 -15.98 -4.78
CA ASP A 99 -59.31 -16.20 -5.98
C ASP A 99 -59.71 -14.91 -6.72
N ARG A 100 -59.65 -13.76 -6.03
CA ARG A 100 -59.85 -12.43 -6.61
C ARG A 100 -58.60 -11.89 -7.32
N TYR A 101 -57.40 -12.36 -6.98
CA TYR A 101 -56.14 -11.87 -7.53
C TYR A 101 -55.66 -12.73 -8.70
N HIS A 102 -55.44 -12.09 -9.84
CA HIS A 102 -54.65 -12.66 -10.92
C HIS A 102 -53.20 -12.18 -10.76
N ILE A 103 -52.35 -13.03 -10.19
CA ILE A 103 -50.98 -12.69 -9.79
C ILE A 103 -50.01 -13.03 -10.91
N ILE A 104 -49.31 -12.00 -11.39
CA ILE A 104 -48.19 -12.11 -12.32
C ILE A 104 -46.94 -11.70 -11.55
N ARG A 105 -46.15 -12.70 -11.16
CA ARG A 105 -44.81 -12.46 -10.60
C ARG A 105 -43.78 -12.50 -11.72
N ILE A 106 -42.97 -11.46 -11.79
CA ILE A 106 -41.84 -11.34 -12.70
C ILE A 106 -40.56 -11.60 -11.89
N PRO A 107 -39.92 -12.77 -12.07
CA PRO A 107 -38.67 -13.11 -11.41
C PRO A 107 -37.53 -12.19 -11.81
N LYS A 108 -36.52 -12.05 -10.94
CA LYS A 108 -35.29 -11.29 -11.20
C LYS A 108 -34.54 -11.72 -12.46
N SER A 109 -34.63 -13.00 -12.83
CA SER A 109 -33.96 -13.59 -14.00
C SER A 109 -34.77 -13.50 -15.30
N ALA A 110 -36.01 -12.98 -15.24
CA ALA A 110 -36.91 -13.00 -16.38
C ALA A 110 -36.35 -12.19 -17.56
N SER A 111 -36.36 -12.80 -18.73
CA SER A 111 -36.06 -12.10 -19.97
C SER A 111 -37.23 -11.19 -20.38
N LEU A 112 -36.96 -10.23 -21.27
CA LEU A 112 -38.03 -9.44 -21.88
C LEU A 112 -39.12 -10.32 -22.48
N ARG A 113 -38.71 -11.42 -23.12
CA ARG A 113 -39.60 -12.44 -23.69
C ARG A 113 -40.52 -13.04 -22.64
N THR A 114 -39.95 -13.55 -21.56
CA THR A 114 -40.69 -14.20 -20.48
C THR A 114 -41.70 -13.24 -19.86
N VAL A 115 -41.32 -11.96 -19.68
CA VAL A 115 -42.20 -10.93 -19.15
C VAL A 115 -43.41 -10.70 -20.04
N VAL A 116 -43.19 -10.57 -21.35
CA VAL A 116 -44.26 -10.41 -22.33
C VAL A 116 -45.15 -11.66 -22.34
N GLU A 117 -44.59 -12.86 -22.36
CA GLU A 117 -45.36 -14.11 -22.31
C GLU A 117 -46.25 -14.21 -21.05
N LEU A 118 -45.72 -13.87 -19.87
CA LEU A 118 -46.46 -13.85 -18.59
C LEU A 118 -47.61 -12.83 -18.59
N ILE A 119 -47.37 -11.63 -19.11
CA ILE A 119 -48.39 -10.57 -19.23
C ILE A 119 -49.49 -10.96 -20.22
N LEU A 120 -49.13 -11.70 -21.28
CA LEU A 120 -50.02 -12.11 -22.35
C LEU A 120 -50.80 -13.39 -22.08
N GLU A 121 -50.39 -14.19 -21.10
CA GLU A 121 -51.03 -15.47 -20.75
C GLU A 121 -52.57 -15.36 -20.63
N PRO A 122 -53.16 -14.32 -20.00
CA PRO A 122 -54.61 -14.16 -19.91
C PRO A 122 -55.32 -14.00 -21.25
N LEU A 123 -54.61 -13.59 -22.30
CA LEU A 123 -55.17 -13.34 -23.64
C LEU A 123 -55.17 -14.56 -24.56
N LYS A 124 -54.55 -15.67 -24.15
CA LYS A 124 -54.34 -16.87 -24.98
C LYS A 124 -55.64 -17.47 -25.55
N GLY A 125 -56.79 -17.17 -24.95
CA GLY A 125 -58.12 -17.61 -25.39
C GLY A 125 -59.00 -16.54 -26.07
N ASN A 126 -58.55 -15.28 -26.22
CA ASN A 126 -59.41 -14.20 -26.72
C ASN A 126 -59.29 -14.03 -28.26
N PRO A 127 -60.37 -14.22 -29.04
CA PRO A 127 -60.33 -14.14 -30.50
C PRO A 127 -59.87 -12.78 -31.06
N LYS A 128 -60.12 -11.68 -30.32
CA LYS A 128 -59.79 -10.31 -30.75
C LYS A 128 -58.28 -10.04 -30.74
N TYR A 129 -57.53 -10.74 -29.89
CA TYR A 129 -56.10 -10.52 -29.67
C TYR A 129 -55.23 -11.72 -30.05
N ALA A 130 -55.82 -12.82 -30.53
CA ALA A 130 -55.08 -14.02 -30.94
C ALA A 130 -54.00 -13.75 -32.00
N LYS A 131 -54.29 -12.88 -32.98
CA LYS A 131 -53.32 -12.53 -34.04
C LYS A 131 -52.18 -11.62 -33.52
N PRO A 132 -52.44 -10.48 -32.85
CA PRO A 132 -51.39 -9.72 -32.16
C PRO A 132 -50.56 -10.55 -31.18
N TRP A 133 -51.18 -11.50 -30.47
CA TRP A 133 -50.52 -12.43 -29.55
C TRP A 133 -49.55 -13.37 -30.27
N GLN A 134 -49.97 -13.97 -31.39
CA GLN A 134 -49.11 -14.84 -32.21
C GLN A 134 -47.97 -14.06 -32.87
N ASP A 135 -48.26 -12.86 -33.38
CA ASP A 135 -47.28 -11.99 -34.03
C ASP A 135 -46.21 -11.51 -33.04
N LEU A 136 -46.62 -11.12 -31.82
CA LEU A 136 -45.72 -10.69 -30.75
C LEU A 136 -44.88 -11.84 -30.21
N THR A 137 -45.47 -13.02 -30.00
CA THR A 137 -44.75 -14.23 -29.56
C THR A 137 -43.73 -14.68 -30.60
N ARG A 138 -44.07 -14.57 -31.90
CA ARG A 138 -43.16 -14.89 -33.02
C ARG A 138 -42.03 -13.87 -33.16
N ALA A 139 -42.34 -12.57 -33.14
CA ALA A 139 -41.35 -11.51 -33.24
C ALA A 139 -40.29 -11.63 -32.12
N VAL A 140 -40.71 -12.01 -30.93
CA VAL A 140 -39.83 -12.25 -29.78
C VAL A 140 -39.05 -13.58 -29.90
N ALA A 141 -39.59 -14.59 -30.59
CA ALA A 141 -38.93 -15.88 -30.80
C ALA A 141 -37.90 -15.91 -31.96
N GLU A 142 -38.03 -15.03 -32.95
CA GLU A 142 -37.18 -14.99 -34.15
C GLU A 142 -35.91 -14.12 -34.01
N VAL A 143 -35.70 -13.47 -32.86
CA VAL A 143 -34.54 -12.59 -32.64
C VAL A 143 -33.24 -13.40 -32.54
N ASN A 144 -32.44 -13.40 -33.61
CA ASN A 144 -31.08 -13.94 -33.63
C ASN A 144 -30.09 -12.94 -32.99
N ILE A 145 -29.31 -13.38 -32.01
CA ILE A 145 -28.33 -12.57 -31.27
C ILE A 145 -27.35 -11.86 -32.22
N ALA A 146 -26.87 -12.53 -33.28
CA ALA A 146 -25.91 -11.93 -34.21
C ALA A 146 -26.52 -10.74 -34.98
N THR A 147 -27.78 -10.85 -35.42
CA THR A 147 -28.51 -9.76 -36.08
C THR A 147 -28.93 -8.67 -35.08
N ALA A 148 -29.21 -9.07 -33.83
CA ALA A 148 -29.58 -8.15 -32.76
C ALA A 148 -28.43 -7.21 -32.38
N VAL A 149 -27.17 -7.65 -32.40
CA VAL A 149 -26.01 -6.79 -32.12
C VAL A 149 -25.85 -5.68 -33.15
N VAL A 150 -26.01 -6.01 -34.45
CA VAL A 150 -25.92 -5.02 -35.53
C VAL A 150 -27.03 -3.98 -35.41
N THR A 151 -28.26 -4.45 -35.16
CA THR A 151 -29.44 -3.60 -34.99
C THR A 151 -29.33 -2.73 -33.73
N PHE A 152 -28.85 -3.31 -32.63
CA PHE A 152 -28.61 -2.61 -31.38
C PHE A 152 -27.56 -1.51 -31.52
N ARG A 153 -26.44 -1.77 -32.20
CA ARG A 153 -25.40 -0.76 -32.46
C ARG A 153 -25.99 0.46 -33.17
N ALA A 154 -26.80 0.24 -34.20
CA ALA A 154 -27.46 1.32 -34.93
C ALA A 154 -28.46 2.11 -34.06
N HIS A 155 -29.26 1.43 -33.25
CA HIS A 155 -30.20 2.11 -32.35
C HIS A 155 -29.51 2.81 -31.19
N LEU A 156 -28.39 2.29 -30.69
CA LEU A 156 -27.56 2.93 -29.68
C LEU A 156 -26.96 4.24 -30.19
N GLU A 157 -26.47 4.25 -31.45
CA GLU A 157 -26.01 5.47 -32.11
C GLU A 157 -27.14 6.50 -32.25
N ASN A 158 -28.33 6.06 -32.69
CA ASN A 158 -29.50 6.94 -32.81
C ASN A 158 -29.94 7.53 -31.47
N ALA A 159 -29.98 6.71 -30.41
CA ALA A 159 -30.33 7.14 -29.07
C ALA A 159 -29.33 8.16 -28.50
N LEU A 160 -28.02 7.92 -28.67
CA LEU A 160 -26.97 8.84 -28.26
C LEU A 160 -27.03 10.16 -29.05
N LYS A 161 -27.33 10.10 -30.35
CA LYS A 161 -27.50 11.30 -31.19
C LYS A 161 -28.68 12.14 -30.75
N ALA A 162 -29.84 11.53 -30.55
CA ALA A 162 -31.04 12.20 -30.06
C ALA A 162 -30.79 12.87 -28.69
N ARG A 163 -30.12 12.15 -27.78
CA ARG A 163 -29.72 12.70 -26.47
C ARG A 163 -28.74 13.87 -26.59
N GLY A 164 -27.80 13.79 -27.53
CA GLY A 164 -26.87 14.88 -27.83
C GLY A 164 -27.56 16.14 -28.40
N GLU A 165 -28.62 15.97 -29.20
CA GLU A 165 -29.44 17.07 -29.72
C GLU A 165 -30.25 17.74 -28.60
N GLU A 166 -30.84 16.97 -27.70
CA GLU A 166 -31.54 17.48 -26.51
C GLU A 166 -30.58 18.26 -25.59
N LEU A 167 -29.40 17.71 -25.31
CA LEU A 167 -28.37 18.40 -24.52
C LEU A 167 -27.91 19.70 -25.18
N ARG A 168 -27.78 19.74 -26.52
CA ARG A 168 -27.46 20.98 -27.25
C ARG A 168 -28.59 22.01 -27.15
N ALA A 169 -29.85 21.58 -27.27
CA ALA A 169 -30.99 22.46 -27.11
C ALA A 169 -31.02 23.09 -25.71
N ASN A 170 -30.82 22.29 -24.67
CA ASN A 170 -30.77 22.73 -23.27
C ASN A 170 -29.55 23.63 -22.98
N PHE A 171 -28.39 23.34 -23.57
CA PHE A 171 -27.19 24.16 -23.46
C PHE A 171 -27.41 25.56 -24.06
N THR A 172 -28.08 25.63 -25.21
CA THR A 172 -28.38 26.90 -25.90
C THR A 172 -29.42 27.75 -25.14
N GLN A 173 -30.25 27.13 -24.29
CA GLN A 173 -31.36 27.77 -23.57
C GLN A 173 -31.04 28.20 -22.13
N GLY A 174 -29.83 27.97 -21.60
CA GLY A 174 -29.40 28.62 -20.35
C GLY A 174 -28.44 27.87 -19.43
N SER A 175 -28.13 26.58 -19.68
CA SER A 175 -27.14 25.84 -18.89
C SER A 175 -25.76 25.88 -19.55
N ASN A 176 -25.01 26.97 -19.38
CA ASN A 176 -23.63 27.09 -19.88
C ASN A 176 -22.61 26.37 -18.97
N SER A 177 -22.89 25.13 -18.57
CA SER A 177 -21.96 24.33 -17.77
C SER A 177 -20.87 23.70 -18.64
N ILE A 178 -19.64 23.67 -18.12
CA ILE A 178 -18.51 22.94 -18.74
C ILE A 178 -18.84 21.44 -18.87
N GLN A 179 -19.64 20.90 -17.94
CA GLN A 179 -20.07 19.50 -17.95
C GLN A 179 -21.01 19.19 -19.11
N ASP A 180 -21.95 20.09 -19.44
CA ASP A 180 -22.89 19.89 -20.56
C ASP A 180 -22.16 19.88 -21.90
N LYS A 181 -21.15 20.75 -22.06
CA LYS A 181 -20.30 20.76 -23.26
C LYS A 181 -19.50 19.46 -23.42
N GLN A 182 -19.06 18.86 -22.32
CA GLN A 182 -18.39 17.56 -22.34
C GLN A 182 -19.35 16.43 -22.71
N LEU A 183 -20.56 16.39 -22.13
CA LEU A 183 -21.59 15.39 -22.45
C LEU A 183 -22.02 15.46 -23.92
N ILE A 184 -22.15 16.67 -24.49
CA ILE A 184 -22.42 16.86 -25.93
C ILE A 184 -21.30 16.28 -26.80
N GLY A 185 -20.03 16.42 -26.37
CA GLY A 185 -18.88 15.81 -27.04
C GLY A 185 -18.94 14.28 -26.98
N PHE A 186 -19.21 13.72 -25.79
CA PHE A 186 -19.33 12.28 -25.59
C PHE A 186 -20.47 11.66 -26.40
N ALA A 187 -21.64 12.30 -26.46
CA ALA A 187 -22.78 11.83 -27.26
C ALA A 187 -22.43 11.68 -28.75
N GLY A 188 -21.54 12.52 -29.28
CA GLY A 188 -21.15 12.49 -30.69
C GLY A 188 -19.95 11.60 -31.02
N ASP A 189 -19.02 11.39 -30.09
CA ASP A 189 -17.78 10.65 -30.35
C ASP A 189 -17.76 9.22 -29.76
N LEU A 190 -18.54 8.91 -28.69
CA LEU A 190 -18.67 7.54 -28.16
C LEU A 190 -19.20 6.52 -29.19
N PRO A 191 -20.25 6.80 -30.00
CA PRO A 191 -20.74 5.84 -31.00
C PRO A 191 -19.67 5.41 -32.02
N LYS A 192 -18.68 6.28 -32.27
CA LYS A 192 -17.62 6.03 -33.25
C LYS A 192 -16.64 4.96 -32.77
N LEU A 193 -16.49 4.76 -31.45
CA LEU A 193 -15.69 3.66 -30.90
C LEU A 193 -16.29 2.29 -31.27
N PHE A 194 -17.62 2.16 -31.19
CA PHE A 194 -18.33 0.93 -31.48
C PHE A 194 -18.44 0.61 -32.99
N SER A 195 -18.11 1.58 -33.83
CA SER A 195 -18.22 1.49 -35.29
C SER A 195 -16.85 1.47 -35.99
N ASP A 196 -15.74 1.57 -35.25
CA ASP A 196 -14.38 1.56 -35.80
C ASP A 196 -13.91 0.11 -36.05
N ALA A 197 -13.45 -0.16 -37.27
CA ALA A 197 -13.05 -1.50 -37.69
C ALA A 197 -11.86 -2.07 -36.88
N ALA A 198 -10.97 -1.22 -36.36
CA ALA A 198 -9.82 -1.69 -35.56
C ALA A 198 -10.21 -2.07 -34.13
N LEU A 199 -11.38 -1.61 -33.66
CA LEU A 199 -11.87 -1.85 -32.30
C LEU A 199 -13.03 -2.85 -32.26
N GLU A 200 -13.44 -3.35 -33.43
CA GLU A 200 -14.58 -4.26 -33.59
C GLU A 200 -14.41 -5.57 -32.80
N GLU A 201 -13.21 -6.18 -32.83
CA GLU A 201 -12.90 -7.40 -32.08
C GLU A 201 -13.07 -7.23 -30.56
N HIS A 202 -12.88 -6.01 -30.05
CA HIS A 202 -13.01 -5.71 -28.63
C HIS A 202 -14.45 -5.36 -28.24
N PHE A 203 -15.12 -4.48 -29.00
CA PHE A 203 -16.45 -3.98 -28.63
C PHE A 203 -17.61 -4.89 -29.06
N ASN A 204 -17.49 -5.70 -30.12
CA ASN A 204 -18.58 -6.60 -30.52
C ASN A 204 -18.96 -7.60 -29.42
N PRO A 205 -18.02 -8.27 -28.72
CA PRO A 205 -18.35 -9.11 -27.57
C PRO A 205 -19.06 -8.35 -26.44
N ILE A 206 -18.70 -7.09 -26.20
CA ILE A 206 -19.30 -6.24 -25.17
C ILE A 206 -20.75 -5.89 -25.55
N LEU A 207 -20.99 -5.46 -26.80
CA LEU A 207 -22.34 -5.20 -27.32
C LEU A 207 -23.19 -6.47 -27.30
N ALA A 208 -22.61 -7.61 -27.70
CA ALA A 208 -23.25 -8.92 -27.62
C ALA A 208 -23.63 -9.27 -26.18
N ARG A 209 -22.76 -9.02 -25.19
CA ARG A 209 -23.05 -9.24 -23.77
C ARG A 209 -24.22 -8.37 -23.29
N VAL A 210 -24.23 -7.08 -23.62
CA VAL A 210 -25.29 -6.14 -23.21
C VAL A 210 -26.65 -6.55 -23.80
N VAL A 211 -26.68 -6.93 -25.09
CA VAL A 211 -27.92 -7.30 -25.81
C VAL A 211 -28.40 -8.72 -25.48
N ALA A 212 -27.50 -9.70 -25.49
CA ALA A 212 -27.85 -11.11 -25.21
C ALA A 212 -28.43 -11.27 -23.81
N ARG A 213 -28.01 -10.44 -22.85
CA ARG A 213 -28.57 -10.45 -21.51
C ARG A 213 -30.00 -9.94 -21.45
N ALA A 214 -30.30 -8.84 -22.16
CA ALA A 214 -31.67 -8.34 -22.26
C ALA A 214 -32.61 -9.35 -22.95
N LEU A 215 -32.07 -10.14 -23.91
CA LEU A 215 -32.79 -11.16 -24.65
C LEU A 215 -33.00 -12.48 -23.88
N ASN A 216 -31.95 -12.98 -23.22
CA ASN A 216 -31.95 -14.33 -22.63
C ASN A 216 -32.21 -14.34 -21.11
N GLY A 217 -32.28 -13.17 -20.47
CA GLY A 217 -32.44 -13.08 -19.02
C GLY A 217 -31.16 -13.45 -18.27
N ARG A 218 -31.29 -13.79 -16.99
CA ARG A 218 -30.15 -14.12 -16.12
C ARG A 218 -29.94 -15.64 -16.08
N ASN A 219 -28.77 -16.11 -16.50
CA ASN A 219 -28.31 -17.46 -16.15
C ASN A 219 -27.79 -17.43 -14.71
N GLY A 220 -28.21 -18.39 -13.88
CA GLY A 220 -28.03 -18.42 -12.41
C GLY A 220 -26.59 -18.58 -11.89
N GLU A 221 -25.58 -18.05 -12.58
CA GLU A 221 -24.20 -18.07 -12.12
C GLU A 221 -23.68 -16.64 -11.85
N VAL A 222 -23.27 -16.45 -10.60
CA VAL A 222 -22.49 -15.34 -10.01
C VAL A 222 -23.12 -13.94 -10.03
N GLU A 223 -23.36 -13.41 -8.83
CA GLU A 223 -23.67 -12.00 -8.55
C GLU A 223 -22.40 -11.16 -8.43
N THR A 224 -21.77 -10.79 -9.54
CA THR A 224 -20.87 -9.62 -9.57
C THR A 224 -21.63 -8.39 -10.03
N ALA A 225 -21.11 -7.19 -9.74
CA ALA A 225 -21.63 -5.94 -10.33
C ALA A 225 -21.62 -5.96 -11.88
N ASP A 226 -20.94 -6.94 -12.49
CA ASP A 226 -20.97 -7.31 -13.92
C ASP A 226 -22.32 -7.83 -14.44
N THR A 227 -23.38 -7.70 -13.63
CA THR A 227 -24.64 -8.41 -13.84
C THR A 227 -25.85 -7.60 -14.33
N LEU A 228 -25.66 -6.39 -14.83
CA LEU A 228 -26.73 -5.59 -15.45
C LEU A 228 -26.59 -5.57 -16.98
N SER A 229 -27.69 -5.39 -17.73
CA SER A 229 -27.67 -5.10 -19.18
C SER A 229 -27.19 -3.67 -19.42
N ARG A 230 -25.97 -3.37 -19.00
CA ARG A 230 -25.38 -2.04 -18.92
C ARG A 230 -23.90 -2.13 -19.21
N PHE A 231 -23.36 -1.04 -19.73
CA PHE A 231 -21.92 -0.83 -19.81
C PHE A 231 -21.35 -0.55 -18.42
N GLN A 232 -20.13 -1.00 -18.22
CA GLN A 232 -19.29 -0.84 -17.06
C GLN A 232 -18.06 0.00 -17.43
N LEU A 233 -17.36 0.47 -16.40
CA LEU A 233 -16.17 1.29 -16.61
C LEU A 233 -15.06 0.52 -17.35
N ASP A 234 -14.89 -0.75 -17.03
CA ASP A 234 -13.87 -1.61 -17.65
C ASP A 234 -14.21 -1.97 -19.11
N ASP A 235 -15.48 -1.90 -19.52
CA ASP A 235 -15.87 -2.11 -20.92
C ASP A 235 -15.32 -1.02 -21.86
N LEU A 236 -14.95 0.15 -21.32
CA LEU A 236 -14.36 1.24 -22.09
C LEU A 236 -12.83 1.17 -22.09
N ARG A 237 -12.22 0.22 -21.37
CA ARG A 237 -10.76 0.05 -21.26
C ARG A 237 -10.28 -0.97 -22.28
N LEU A 238 -9.45 -0.52 -23.21
CA LEU A 238 -8.82 -1.39 -24.19
C LEU A 238 -7.68 -2.17 -23.49
N PRO A 239 -7.65 -3.51 -23.61
CA PRO A 239 -6.53 -4.30 -23.12
C PRO A 239 -5.27 -4.05 -23.96
N ASP A 240 -4.08 -4.32 -23.39
CA ASP A 240 -2.77 -4.09 -24.03
C ASP A 240 -2.60 -4.83 -25.38
N THR A 241 -3.46 -5.83 -25.65
CA THR A 241 -3.49 -6.59 -26.89
C THR A 241 -4.14 -5.82 -28.06
N VAL A 242 -4.92 -4.77 -27.79
CA VAL A 242 -5.61 -3.97 -28.82
C VAL A 242 -4.75 -2.76 -29.20
N ASP A 243 -4.25 -2.76 -30.43
CA ASP A 243 -3.45 -1.66 -30.95
C ASP A 243 -4.33 -0.48 -31.42
N ILE A 244 -4.57 0.46 -30.50
CA ILE A 244 -5.33 1.70 -30.77
C ILE A 244 -4.73 2.55 -31.90
N ASN A 245 -3.47 2.34 -32.31
CA ASN A 245 -2.87 3.09 -33.41
C ASN A 245 -3.46 2.71 -34.77
N ARG A 246 -4.15 1.57 -34.87
CA ARG A 246 -4.86 1.11 -36.07
C ARG A 246 -6.23 1.76 -36.25
N ALA A 247 -6.80 2.37 -35.21
CA ALA A 247 -8.09 3.05 -35.28
C ALA A 247 -8.01 4.36 -36.07
N ALA A 248 -9.14 4.84 -36.57
CA ALA A 248 -9.19 6.12 -37.28
C ALA A 248 -8.67 7.27 -36.40
N GLN A 249 -7.97 8.24 -37.01
CA GLN A 249 -7.28 9.32 -36.27
C GLN A 249 -8.19 10.03 -35.26
N ARG A 250 -9.44 10.31 -35.63
CA ARG A 250 -10.42 10.98 -34.76
C ARG A 250 -10.85 10.11 -33.57
N VAL A 251 -10.95 8.80 -33.76
CA VAL A 251 -11.33 7.82 -32.73
C VAL A 251 -10.16 7.62 -31.75
N ARG A 252 -8.95 7.48 -32.27
CA ARG A 252 -7.72 7.40 -31.48
C ARG A 252 -7.51 8.65 -30.62
N ASP A 253 -7.61 9.84 -31.20
CA ASP A 253 -7.43 11.10 -30.47
C ASP A 253 -8.49 11.26 -29.37
N PHE A 254 -9.73 10.88 -29.64
CA PHE A 254 -10.80 10.90 -28.65
C PHE A 254 -10.52 9.93 -27.48
N TYR A 255 -10.14 8.69 -27.78
CA TYR A 255 -9.85 7.66 -26.79
C TYR A 255 -8.66 8.04 -25.89
N LEU A 256 -7.55 8.49 -26.51
CA LEU A 256 -6.35 8.86 -25.78
C LEU A 256 -6.57 10.08 -24.88
N ARG A 257 -7.30 11.10 -25.36
CA ARG A 257 -7.52 12.35 -24.64
C ARG A 257 -8.61 12.30 -23.59
N ASN A 258 -9.58 11.39 -23.68
CA ASN A 258 -10.74 11.41 -22.80
C ASN A 258 -11.01 10.10 -22.04
N ILE A 259 -10.40 8.98 -22.42
CA ILE A 259 -10.70 7.65 -21.83
C ILE A 259 -9.45 7.02 -21.18
N SER A 260 -8.36 6.85 -21.91
CA SER A 260 -7.19 6.04 -21.46
C SER A 260 -6.46 6.51 -20.18
N HIS A 261 -6.46 7.81 -19.86
CA HIS A 261 -5.65 8.38 -18.76
C HIS A 261 -6.51 9.03 -17.64
N PHE A 262 -7.82 8.80 -17.61
CA PHE A 262 -8.73 9.47 -16.68
C PHE A 262 -9.08 8.61 -15.46
N ASP A 263 -9.13 9.25 -14.28
CA ASP A 263 -9.66 8.67 -13.04
C ASP A 263 -11.08 8.12 -13.29
N PRO A 264 -11.43 6.91 -12.80
CA PRO A 264 -12.79 6.36 -12.80
C PRO A 264 -13.92 7.37 -12.61
N LYS A 265 -13.76 8.33 -11.67
CA LYS A 265 -14.77 9.34 -11.36
C LYS A 265 -15.08 10.30 -12.52
N ARG A 266 -14.12 10.54 -13.43
CA ARG A 266 -14.32 11.44 -14.58
C ARG A 266 -15.03 10.77 -15.75
N LEU A 267 -15.07 9.44 -15.77
CA LEU A 267 -15.76 8.64 -16.79
C LEU A 267 -17.20 8.30 -16.40
N GLU A 268 -17.59 8.47 -15.15
CA GLU A 268 -18.97 8.27 -14.67
C GLU A 268 -20.03 9.00 -15.53
N PRO A 269 -19.84 10.28 -15.95
CA PRO A 269 -20.82 10.96 -16.80
C PRO A 269 -20.95 10.35 -18.20
N ALA A 270 -19.85 9.89 -18.78
CA ALA A 270 -19.85 9.22 -20.08
C ALA A 270 -20.52 7.84 -19.99
N LEU A 271 -20.24 7.10 -18.91
CA LEU A 271 -20.85 5.81 -18.64
C LEU A 271 -22.36 5.93 -18.39
N LYS A 272 -22.78 6.95 -17.63
CA LYS A 272 -24.19 7.26 -17.42
C LYS A 272 -24.90 7.57 -18.75
N LEU A 273 -24.32 8.44 -19.58
CA LEU A 273 -24.86 8.77 -20.90
C LEU A 273 -25.03 7.54 -21.79
N LEU A 274 -24.03 6.64 -21.78
CA LEU A 274 -24.07 5.41 -22.54
C LEU A 274 -25.18 4.47 -22.07
N ASN A 275 -25.33 4.32 -20.74
CA ASN A 275 -26.37 3.48 -20.15
C ASN A 275 -27.79 4.05 -20.29
N ASP A 276 -27.95 5.37 -20.26
CA ASP A 276 -29.23 6.04 -20.54
C ASP A 276 -29.72 5.76 -21.99
N ALA A 277 -28.79 5.50 -22.91
CA ALA A 277 -29.09 5.18 -24.31
C ALA A 277 -29.34 3.68 -24.55
N VAL A 278 -29.05 2.80 -23.58
CA VAL A 278 -29.27 1.34 -23.71
C VAL A 278 -30.76 1.00 -23.76
N ASP A 279 -31.57 1.54 -22.85
CA ASP A 279 -33.01 1.20 -22.78
C ASP A 279 -33.76 1.54 -24.08
N PRO A 280 -33.63 2.76 -24.66
CA PRO A 280 -34.22 3.08 -25.95
C PRO A 280 -33.68 2.19 -27.08
N ALA A 281 -32.38 1.85 -27.04
CA ALA A 281 -31.77 1.01 -28.07
C ALA A 281 -32.29 -0.43 -28.03
N VAL A 282 -32.39 -1.03 -26.83
CA VAL A 282 -32.95 -2.38 -26.63
C VAL A 282 -34.42 -2.40 -27.02
N SER A 283 -35.23 -1.42 -26.59
CA SER A 283 -36.66 -1.35 -26.94
C SER A 283 -36.89 -1.37 -28.45
N ASN A 284 -36.07 -0.64 -29.21
CA ASN A 284 -36.16 -0.57 -30.67
C ASN A 284 -35.67 -1.83 -31.39
N VAL A 285 -34.76 -2.62 -30.79
CA VAL A 285 -34.29 -3.90 -31.36
C VAL A 285 -35.43 -4.91 -31.51
N PHE A 286 -36.41 -4.90 -30.60
CA PHE A 286 -37.53 -5.83 -30.66
C PHE A 286 -38.64 -5.42 -31.64
N GLN A 287 -38.61 -4.18 -32.17
CA GLN A 287 -39.57 -3.68 -33.17
C GLN A 287 -41.04 -4.07 -32.88
N LEU A 288 -41.42 -4.08 -31.59
CA LEU A 288 -42.70 -4.64 -31.14
C LEU A 288 -43.89 -3.95 -31.82
N GLU A 289 -43.77 -2.65 -32.09
CA GLU A 289 -44.80 -1.83 -32.73
C GLU A 289 -44.94 -2.07 -34.24
N GLN A 290 -43.86 -2.42 -34.93
CA GLN A 290 -43.87 -2.68 -36.38
C GLN A 290 -44.33 -4.11 -36.69
N SER A 291 -44.09 -5.05 -35.78
CA SER A 291 -44.40 -6.48 -35.96
C SER A 291 -45.84 -6.86 -35.61
N THR A 292 -46.56 -6.05 -34.82
CA THR A 292 -47.95 -6.31 -34.35
C THR A 292 -49.03 -5.62 -35.18
N GLY A 293 -48.69 -5.04 -36.34
CA GLY A 293 -49.63 -4.25 -37.14
C GLY A 293 -50.04 -2.93 -36.47
N GLY A 294 -49.17 -2.34 -35.64
CA GLY A 294 -49.36 -1.05 -34.99
C GLY A 294 -49.96 -1.08 -33.58
N VAL A 295 -50.19 -2.27 -33.00
CA VAL A 295 -50.73 -2.40 -31.62
C VAL A 295 -49.59 -2.38 -30.60
N THR A 296 -49.64 -1.46 -29.65
CA THR A 296 -48.57 -1.29 -28.65
C THR A 296 -48.76 -2.24 -27.45
N LEU A 297 -47.68 -2.59 -26.75
CA LEU A 297 -47.76 -3.42 -25.53
C LEU A 297 -48.65 -2.77 -24.45
N GLN A 298 -48.67 -1.43 -24.39
CA GLN A 298 -49.55 -0.67 -23.50
C GLN A 298 -51.03 -1.00 -23.76
N GLU A 299 -51.48 -0.97 -25.01
CA GLU A 299 -52.86 -1.29 -25.39
C GLU A 299 -53.24 -2.73 -25.03
N ILE A 300 -52.27 -3.65 -25.12
CA ILE A 300 -52.46 -5.04 -24.77
C ILE A 300 -52.69 -5.21 -23.27
N ILE A 301 -51.85 -4.60 -22.41
CA ILE A 301 -52.03 -4.67 -20.95
C ILE A 301 -53.35 -4.03 -20.52
N LEU A 302 -53.76 -2.93 -21.16
CA LEU A 302 -55.07 -2.32 -20.90
C LEU A 302 -56.22 -3.25 -21.28
N SER A 303 -56.09 -4.00 -22.37
CA SER A 303 -57.08 -4.99 -22.78
C SER A 303 -57.17 -6.16 -21.79
N VAL A 304 -56.03 -6.61 -21.21
CA VAL A 304 -56.01 -7.60 -20.12
C VAL A 304 -56.81 -7.10 -18.92
N ARG A 305 -56.64 -5.83 -18.54
CA ARG A 305 -57.38 -5.22 -17.41
C ARG A 305 -58.89 -5.13 -17.67
N GLU A 306 -59.32 -4.94 -18.90
CA GLU A 306 -60.75 -4.93 -19.28
C GLU A 306 -61.36 -6.35 -19.16
N ILE A 307 -60.63 -7.38 -19.57
CA ILE A 307 -61.08 -8.78 -19.45
C ILE A 307 -61.16 -9.19 -17.97
N LEU A 308 -60.12 -8.93 -17.18
CA LEU A 308 -60.12 -9.28 -15.75
C LEU A 308 -61.22 -8.54 -14.98
N PHE A 309 -61.58 -7.32 -15.40
CA PHE A 309 -62.70 -6.59 -14.83
C PHE A 309 -64.04 -7.32 -15.04
N SER A 310 -64.27 -7.86 -16.24
CA SER A 310 -65.47 -8.65 -16.54
C SER A 310 -65.54 -9.94 -15.72
N GLU A 311 -64.40 -10.45 -15.24
CA GLU A 311 -64.29 -11.61 -14.36
C GLU A 311 -64.33 -11.25 -12.86
N GLY A 312 -64.43 -9.96 -12.50
CA GLY A 312 -64.41 -9.50 -11.11
C GLY A 312 -63.05 -9.64 -10.42
N LYS A 313 -61.96 -9.77 -11.18
CA LYS A 313 -60.60 -9.98 -10.67
C LYS A 313 -59.78 -8.69 -10.68
N ASP A 314 -58.86 -8.59 -9.73
CA ASP A 314 -57.81 -7.56 -9.70
C ASP A 314 -56.55 -8.11 -10.40
N LEU A 315 -55.83 -7.25 -11.14
CA LEU A 315 -54.53 -7.60 -11.73
C LEU A 315 -53.42 -7.27 -10.74
N VAL A 316 -52.66 -8.28 -10.31
CA VAL A 316 -51.54 -8.11 -9.38
C VAL A 316 -50.23 -8.31 -10.15
N LEU A 317 -49.39 -7.28 -10.19
CA LEU A 317 -48.08 -7.31 -10.85
C LEU A 317 -46.97 -7.18 -9.80
N LEU A 318 -46.18 -8.23 -9.63
CA LEU A 318 -45.10 -8.30 -8.66
C LEU A 318 -43.76 -8.35 -9.40
N VAL A 319 -42.94 -7.30 -9.26
CA VAL A 319 -41.66 -7.20 -9.98
C VAL A 319 -40.50 -7.30 -8.99
N GLU A 320 -39.76 -8.41 -9.05
CA GLU A 320 -38.64 -8.70 -8.14
C GLU A 320 -37.41 -7.82 -8.38
N ASP A 321 -37.21 -7.35 -9.61
CA ASP A 321 -36.16 -6.39 -9.97
C ASP A 321 -36.58 -5.55 -11.19
N PHE A 322 -36.94 -4.29 -10.94
CA PHE A 322 -37.37 -3.40 -12.02
C PHE A 322 -36.23 -3.03 -12.99
N ALA A 323 -34.97 -3.08 -12.53
CA ALA A 323 -33.81 -2.77 -13.36
C ALA A 323 -33.55 -3.84 -14.43
N ALA A 324 -34.00 -5.08 -14.21
CA ALA A 324 -33.86 -6.18 -15.17
C ALA A 324 -34.78 -6.02 -16.39
N LEU A 325 -35.81 -5.18 -16.31
CA LEU A 325 -36.83 -4.99 -17.34
C LEU A 325 -36.49 -3.91 -18.39
N ALA A 326 -35.21 -3.82 -18.76
CA ALA A 326 -34.71 -2.87 -19.76
C ALA A 326 -35.57 -2.91 -21.04
N GLY A 327 -36.05 -1.74 -21.47
CA GLY A 327 -36.92 -1.59 -22.65
C GLY A 327 -38.44 -1.66 -22.41
N LEU A 328 -38.93 -2.08 -21.23
CA LEU A 328 -40.37 -2.03 -20.87
C LEU A 328 -40.73 -1.12 -19.70
N GLN A 329 -39.74 -0.57 -19.00
CA GLN A 329 -39.93 0.18 -17.76
C GLN A 329 -40.96 1.31 -17.91
N ASP A 330 -40.85 2.13 -18.96
CA ASP A 330 -41.77 3.24 -19.21
C ASP A 330 -43.21 2.76 -19.49
N VAL A 331 -43.35 1.70 -20.30
CA VAL A 331 -44.67 1.10 -20.61
C VAL A 331 -45.32 0.54 -19.35
N LEU A 332 -44.59 -0.23 -18.55
CA LEU A 332 -45.11 -0.83 -17.31
C LEU A 332 -45.51 0.23 -16.29
N LEU A 333 -44.72 1.31 -16.14
CA LEU A 333 -45.06 2.42 -15.25
C LEU A 333 -46.32 3.14 -15.71
N LYS A 334 -46.41 3.50 -17.00
CA LYS A 334 -47.59 4.17 -17.58
C LYS A 334 -48.86 3.37 -17.34
N VAL A 335 -48.82 2.06 -17.53
CA VAL A 335 -50.01 1.20 -17.32
C VAL A 335 -50.33 1.02 -15.84
N SER A 336 -49.32 0.96 -14.97
CA SER A 336 -49.48 0.79 -13.52
C SER A 336 -50.18 1.97 -12.84
N ILE A 337 -50.04 3.18 -13.39
CA ILE A 337 -50.66 4.41 -12.87
C ILE A 337 -51.94 4.80 -13.61
N GLN A 338 -52.35 4.04 -14.64
CA GLN A 338 -53.50 4.40 -15.46
C GLN A 338 -54.80 4.10 -14.71
N GLU A 339 -55.61 5.14 -14.51
CA GLU A 339 -56.86 5.07 -13.76
C GLU A 339 -57.85 4.11 -14.42
N GLY A 340 -58.60 3.41 -13.55
CA GLY A 340 -59.62 2.44 -13.97
C GLY A 340 -60.95 3.07 -14.41
N GLU A 341 -61.08 4.39 -14.28
CA GLU A 341 -62.30 5.14 -14.57
C GLU A 341 -62.19 5.90 -15.89
N TYR A 342 -63.21 5.75 -16.73
CA TYR A 342 -63.39 6.51 -17.96
C TYR A 342 -64.80 7.10 -17.94
N GLU A 343 -64.93 8.42 -18.08
CA GLU A 343 -66.22 9.13 -17.98
C GLU A 343 -67.04 8.80 -16.70
N GLY A 344 -66.36 8.63 -15.56
CA GLY A 344 -66.99 8.34 -14.26
C GLY A 344 -67.54 6.91 -14.11
N LYS A 345 -67.24 6.00 -15.04
CA LYS A 345 -67.53 4.56 -14.92
C LYS A 345 -66.23 3.76 -14.85
N LYS A 346 -66.16 2.82 -13.91
CA LYS A 346 -65.05 1.86 -13.82
C LYS A 346 -65.14 0.89 -15.00
N VAL A 347 -64.14 0.96 -15.89
CA VAL A 347 -64.06 0.16 -17.13
C VAL A 347 -62.93 -0.86 -17.09
N ARG A 348 -62.04 -0.79 -16.09
CA ARG A 348 -60.85 -1.63 -15.96
C ARG A 348 -60.68 -2.19 -14.54
N ALA A 349 -60.04 -3.36 -14.46
CA ALA A 349 -59.69 -4.00 -13.21
C ALA A 349 -58.74 -3.11 -12.39
N THR A 350 -58.86 -3.21 -11.07
CA THR A 350 -57.90 -2.59 -10.16
C THR A 350 -56.53 -3.22 -10.42
N MET A 351 -55.51 -2.39 -10.61
CA MET A 351 -54.14 -2.86 -10.80
C MET A 351 -53.34 -2.65 -9.51
N ARG A 352 -52.77 -3.72 -8.95
CA ARG A 352 -51.94 -3.66 -7.74
C ARG A 352 -50.52 -4.04 -8.11
N THR A 353 -49.59 -3.11 -7.95
CA THR A 353 -48.23 -3.27 -8.43
C THR A 353 -47.23 -3.09 -7.30
N ALA A 354 -46.40 -4.08 -7.05
CA ALA A 354 -45.25 -3.98 -6.15
C ALA A 354 -43.96 -4.00 -6.97
N LEU A 355 -43.13 -2.97 -6.85
CA LEU A 355 -41.91 -2.79 -7.64
C LEU A 355 -40.69 -2.74 -6.74
N ALA A 356 -39.78 -3.70 -6.86
CA ALA A 356 -38.46 -3.59 -6.26
C ALA A 356 -37.56 -2.65 -7.08
N LEU A 357 -37.15 -1.54 -6.47
CA LEU A 357 -36.30 -0.51 -7.09
C LEU A 357 -34.91 -0.49 -6.43
N THR A 358 -33.85 -0.64 -7.23
CA THR A 358 -32.45 -0.50 -6.78
C THR A 358 -31.98 0.95 -6.87
N ASP A 359 -31.18 1.40 -5.90
CA ASP A 359 -30.55 2.73 -5.93
C ASP A 359 -29.69 2.90 -7.20
N GLY A 360 -30.00 3.92 -8.01
CA GLY A 360 -29.34 4.20 -9.29
C GLY A 360 -30.27 4.76 -10.37
N TYR A 361 -31.58 4.51 -10.29
CA TYR A 361 -32.60 5.04 -11.21
C TYR A 361 -33.24 6.34 -10.68
N LEU A 362 -32.40 7.35 -10.45
CA LEU A 362 -32.82 8.62 -9.82
C LEU A 362 -33.90 9.37 -10.62
N SER A 363 -33.87 9.31 -11.96
CA SER A 363 -34.82 10.04 -12.82
C SER A 363 -36.27 9.52 -12.71
N PHE A 364 -36.44 8.20 -12.60
CA PHE A 364 -37.77 7.58 -12.50
C PHE A 364 -38.27 7.51 -11.05
N ARG A 365 -37.36 7.49 -10.07
CA ARG A 365 -37.70 7.43 -8.65
C ARG A 365 -38.64 8.57 -8.25
N ASP A 366 -38.34 9.80 -8.64
CA ASP A 366 -39.17 10.96 -8.27
C ASP A 366 -40.58 10.89 -8.90
N THR A 367 -40.68 10.37 -10.12
CA THR A 367 -41.98 10.20 -10.81
C THR A 367 -42.81 9.07 -10.20
N ILE A 368 -42.17 7.98 -9.76
CA ILE A 368 -42.86 6.86 -9.09
C ILE A 368 -43.32 7.27 -7.69
N LEU A 369 -42.45 7.93 -6.92
CA LEU A 369 -42.72 8.32 -5.54
C LEU A 369 -43.89 9.30 -5.44
N THR A 370 -43.99 10.25 -6.37
CA THR A 370 -45.12 11.21 -6.45
C THR A 370 -46.46 10.56 -6.79
N ARG A 371 -46.46 9.35 -7.37
CA ARG A 371 -47.68 8.61 -7.71
C ARG A 371 -48.04 7.55 -6.68
N ALA A 372 -47.05 6.97 -6.00
CA ALA A 372 -47.23 5.94 -4.98
C ALA A 372 -47.68 6.47 -3.61
N ARG A 373 -47.46 7.77 -3.32
CA ARG A 373 -47.70 8.45 -2.02
C ARG A 373 -46.87 7.92 -0.83
N GLN A 374 -46.39 6.69 -0.89
CA GLN A 374 -45.58 6.03 0.14
C GLN A 374 -44.44 5.21 -0.48
N GLU A 375 -43.31 5.19 0.21
CA GLU A 375 -42.12 4.39 -0.08
C GLU A 375 -41.87 3.37 1.03
N TRP A 376 -41.60 2.12 0.66
CA TRP A 376 -41.27 1.04 1.59
C TRP A 376 -39.80 0.65 1.43
N ILE A 377 -38.99 1.04 2.41
CA ILE A 377 -37.53 0.94 2.36
C ILE A 377 -37.11 -0.30 3.15
N VAL A 378 -36.46 -1.24 2.47
CA VAL A 378 -35.86 -2.42 3.13
C VAL A 378 -34.49 -2.02 3.67
N ASP A 379 -34.38 -1.98 5.00
CA ASP A 379 -33.16 -1.60 5.69
C ASP A 379 -32.30 -2.84 5.99
N GLY A 380 -31.26 -3.03 5.19
CA GLY A 380 -30.28 -4.10 5.39
C GLY A 380 -29.26 -3.81 6.50
N LYS A 381 -29.31 -2.64 7.15
CA LYS A 381 -28.30 -2.22 8.12
C LYS A 381 -28.68 -2.62 9.55
N PHE A 382 -27.85 -3.46 10.14
CA PHE A 382 -27.91 -3.79 11.55
C PHE A 382 -27.20 -2.71 12.38
N GLN A 383 -27.67 -2.49 13.61
CA GLN A 383 -27.13 -1.42 14.47
C GLN A 383 -25.88 -1.88 15.25
N SER A 384 -25.74 -3.19 15.48
CA SER A 384 -24.60 -3.79 16.15
C SER A 384 -24.26 -5.17 15.58
N ASP A 385 -23.02 -5.61 15.81
CA ASP A 385 -22.57 -6.96 15.43
C ASP A 385 -23.35 -8.07 16.18
N ASP A 386 -23.82 -7.79 17.40
CA ASP A 386 -24.61 -8.73 18.18
C ASP A 386 -26.01 -8.94 17.59
N GLU A 387 -26.62 -7.88 17.04
CA GLU A 387 -27.88 -8.03 16.28
C GLU A 387 -27.67 -8.86 15.01
N VAL A 388 -26.52 -8.73 14.34
CA VAL A 388 -26.18 -9.56 13.17
C VAL A 388 -26.05 -11.02 13.59
N LYS A 389 -25.28 -11.32 14.64
CA LYS A 389 -25.10 -12.68 15.14
C LYS A 389 -26.44 -13.33 15.55
N ALA A 390 -27.29 -12.58 16.26
CA ALA A 390 -28.63 -13.05 16.63
C ALA A 390 -29.48 -13.40 15.39
N ALA A 391 -29.49 -12.53 14.38
CA ALA A 391 -30.20 -12.79 13.13
C ALA A 391 -29.65 -14.01 12.37
N VAL A 392 -28.34 -14.24 12.41
CA VAL A 392 -27.73 -15.45 11.82
C VAL A 392 -28.18 -16.71 12.57
N ILE A 393 -28.20 -16.68 13.91
CA ILE A 393 -28.65 -17.82 14.74
C ILE A 393 -30.10 -18.20 14.40
N GLU A 394 -31.00 -17.22 14.32
CA GLU A 394 -32.40 -17.48 13.96
C GLU A 394 -32.53 -18.02 12.53
N LEU A 395 -31.76 -17.48 11.57
CA LEU A 395 -31.73 -17.98 10.20
C LEU A 395 -31.25 -19.43 10.11
N VAL A 396 -30.18 -19.78 10.85
CA VAL A 396 -29.68 -21.16 10.94
C VAL A 396 -30.74 -22.08 11.53
N GLY A 397 -31.41 -21.66 12.61
CA GLY A 397 -32.52 -22.40 13.20
C GLY A 397 -33.69 -22.63 12.23
N GLY A 398 -34.13 -21.59 11.52
CA GLY A 398 -35.21 -21.69 10.54
C GLY A 398 -34.92 -22.71 9.44
N TYR A 399 -33.71 -22.67 8.87
CA TYR A 399 -33.30 -23.67 7.87
C TYR A 399 -33.13 -25.08 8.44
N LEU A 400 -32.63 -25.23 9.68
CA LEU A 400 -32.57 -26.52 10.36
C LEU A 400 -33.98 -27.10 10.54
N ASN A 401 -34.95 -26.28 10.99
CA ASN A 401 -36.33 -26.71 11.15
C ASN A 401 -36.96 -27.13 9.81
N ALA A 402 -36.77 -26.31 8.78
CA ALA A 402 -37.25 -26.60 7.42
C ALA A 402 -36.66 -27.91 6.85
N ALA A 403 -35.35 -28.14 7.05
CA ALA A 403 -34.68 -29.34 6.58
C ALA A 403 -35.08 -30.60 7.36
N ARG A 404 -35.45 -30.48 8.65
CA ARG A 404 -35.94 -31.62 9.45
C ARG A 404 -37.34 -32.08 9.03
N TRP A 405 -38.20 -31.14 8.60
CA TRP A 405 -39.51 -31.48 8.01
C TRP A 405 -39.39 -32.05 6.59
N GLY A 406 -38.47 -31.50 5.78
CA GLY A 406 -38.28 -31.91 4.38
C GLY A 406 -39.26 -31.23 3.42
N ALA A 407 -38.87 -31.10 2.14
CA ALA A 407 -39.60 -30.26 1.17
C ALA A 407 -41.02 -30.76 0.84
N GLU A 408 -41.21 -32.08 0.75
CA GLU A 408 -42.53 -32.67 0.46
C GLU A 408 -43.53 -32.36 1.56
N GLU A 409 -43.11 -32.49 2.82
CA GLU A 409 -43.96 -32.25 3.97
C GLU A 409 -44.23 -30.76 4.20
N LEU A 410 -43.23 -29.90 3.97
CA LEU A 410 -43.42 -28.45 3.94
C LEU A 410 -44.47 -28.02 2.92
N ASN A 411 -44.45 -28.59 1.71
CA ASN A 411 -45.45 -28.32 0.68
C ASN A 411 -46.86 -28.81 1.07
N ARG A 412 -46.94 -29.98 1.73
CA ARG A 412 -48.20 -30.51 2.25
C ARG A 412 -48.79 -29.55 3.29
N LEU A 413 -47.98 -29.10 4.24
CA LEU A 413 -48.36 -28.15 5.29
C LEU A 413 -48.72 -26.78 4.72
N PHE A 414 -47.95 -26.27 3.76
CA PHE A 414 -48.22 -24.98 3.10
C PHE A 414 -49.59 -24.93 2.40
N ARG A 415 -50.02 -26.04 1.79
CA ARG A 415 -51.33 -26.15 1.14
C ARG A 415 -52.48 -26.33 2.12
N GLN A 416 -52.20 -26.85 3.33
CA GLN A 416 -53.22 -26.98 4.37
C GLN A 416 -53.49 -25.58 4.96
N ARG A 417 -54.61 -24.98 4.56
CA ARG A 417 -55.06 -23.70 5.11
C ARG A 417 -55.36 -23.88 6.61
N GLY A 418 -54.44 -23.44 7.48
CA GLY A 418 -54.65 -23.43 8.92
C GLY A 418 -55.53 -22.26 9.39
N ALA A 419 -56.02 -22.33 10.63
CA ALA A 419 -56.66 -21.21 11.34
C ALA A 419 -55.59 -20.23 11.85
N GLU A 420 -54.74 -19.74 10.95
CA GLU A 420 -53.54 -18.99 11.29
C GLU A 420 -53.88 -17.54 11.66
N LYS A 421 -53.32 -17.09 12.79
CA LYS A 421 -53.47 -15.72 13.30
C LYS A 421 -52.24 -14.84 13.00
N SER A 422 -51.14 -15.42 12.52
CA SER A 422 -49.84 -14.77 12.34
C SER A 422 -49.12 -15.28 11.09
N LEU A 423 -48.30 -14.40 10.47
CA LEU A 423 -47.48 -14.66 9.28
C LEU A 423 -46.41 -15.74 9.48
N THR A 424 -46.01 -16.01 10.72
CA THR A 424 -44.89 -16.87 11.12
C THR A 424 -45.30 -18.22 11.71
N ASP A 425 -46.56 -18.36 12.14
CA ASP A 425 -46.97 -19.47 13.02
C ASP A 425 -47.50 -20.69 12.23
N TRP A 426 -47.14 -20.79 10.96
CA TRP A 426 -47.65 -21.82 10.07
C TRP A 426 -46.90 -23.16 10.19
N LEU A 427 -45.63 -23.13 10.66
CA LEU A 427 -44.78 -24.30 10.78
C LEU A 427 -44.36 -24.54 12.24
N PRO A 428 -44.75 -25.66 12.87
CA PRO A 428 -44.31 -26.00 14.21
C PRO A 428 -42.81 -26.38 14.27
N VAL A 429 -42.23 -26.25 15.46
CA VAL A 429 -40.85 -26.71 15.72
C VAL A 429 -40.80 -28.24 15.67
N TRP A 430 -39.92 -28.77 14.83
CA TRP A 430 -39.73 -30.21 14.68
C TRP A 430 -39.13 -30.82 15.96
N ARG A 431 -39.66 -31.98 16.37
CA ARG A 431 -39.20 -32.77 17.52
C ARG A 431 -39.24 -34.25 17.15
N ASP A 432 -38.25 -35.01 17.61
CA ASP A 432 -38.25 -36.48 17.50
C ASP A 432 -39.08 -37.07 18.66
N GLU A 433 -40.26 -37.60 18.36
CA GLU A 433 -41.15 -38.23 19.34
C GLU A 433 -40.55 -39.52 19.95
N GLY A 434 -39.52 -40.10 19.33
CA GLY A 434 -38.82 -41.31 19.78
C GLY A 434 -37.49 -41.07 20.52
N ALA A 435 -37.14 -39.82 20.83
CA ALA A 435 -35.86 -39.48 21.46
C ALA A 435 -35.76 -39.99 22.92
N SER A 436 -34.61 -40.56 23.29
CA SER A 436 -34.35 -40.93 24.69
C SER A 436 -34.04 -39.69 25.56
N GLU A 437 -34.13 -39.83 26.88
CA GLU A 437 -33.80 -38.76 27.84
C GLU A 437 -32.35 -38.27 27.66
N LYS A 438 -31.40 -39.20 27.46
CA LYS A 438 -30.00 -38.90 27.19
C LYS A 438 -29.78 -38.17 25.85
N ASP A 439 -30.53 -38.54 24.81
CA ASP A 439 -30.47 -37.82 23.53
C ASP A 439 -31.00 -36.39 23.71
N SER A 440 -32.09 -36.22 24.45
CA SER A 440 -32.67 -34.90 24.75
C SER A 440 -31.71 -34.00 25.54
N GLU A 441 -31.01 -34.53 26.55
CA GLU A 441 -29.95 -33.81 27.27
C GLU A 441 -28.79 -33.41 26.34
N THR A 442 -28.41 -34.31 25.42
CA THR A 442 -27.35 -34.05 24.45
C THR A 442 -27.76 -32.92 23.51
N ILE A 443 -28.98 -32.95 22.96
CA ILE A 443 -29.50 -31.88 22.09
C ILE A 443 -29.58 -30.55 22.85
N ALA A 444 -30.04 -30.56 24.11
CA ALA A 444 -30.12 -29.37 24.95
C ALA A 444 -28.73 -28.73 25.20
N ALA A 445 -27.67 -29.53 25.28
CA ALA A 445 -26.30 -29.02 25.47
C ALA A 445 -25.77 -28.19 24.29
N PHE A 446 -26.35 -28.35 23.09
CA PHE A 446 -26.05 -27.54 21.91
C PHE A 446 -26.86 -26.24 21.86
N GLY A 447 -27.87 -26.10 22.72
CA GLY A 447 -28.72 -24.91 22.85
C GLY A 447 -29.80 -24.80 21.76
N GLU A 448 -30.59 -23.74 21.88
CA GLU A 448 -31.72 -23.43 21.00
C GLU A 448 -31.75 -21.94 20.59
N THR A 449 -32.49 -21.66 19.52
CA THR A 449 -32.86 -20.29 19.10
C THR A 449 -33.85 -19.65 20.08
N GLU A 450 -34.11 -18.35 19.97
CA GLU A 450 -35.15 -17.68 20.76
C GLU A 450 -36.55 -18.26 20.46
N GLY A 451 -36.77 -18.73 19.23
CA GLY A 451 -37.96 -19.47 18.82
C GLY A 451 -38.03 -20.94 19.30
N GLY A 452 -37.09 -21.41 20.13
CA GLY A 452 -37.10 -22.77 20.69
C GLY A 452 -36.67 -23.88 19.72
N ILE A 453 -36.01 -23.52 18.61
CA ILE A 453 -35.50 -24.48 17.62
C ILE A 453 -34.12 -25.00 18.07
N PRO A 454 -33.91 -26.32 18.22
CA PRO A 454 -32.64 -26.86 18.68
C PRO A 454 -31.57 -26.73 17.60
N LEU A 455 -30.36 -26.32 17.99
CA LEU A 455 -29.29 -25.94 17.06
C LEU A 455 -28.43 -27.11 16.57
N PHE A 456 -28.51 -28.29 17.21
CA PHE A 456 -27.69 -29.46 16.84
C PHE A 456 -27.72 -29.74 15.32
N PRO A 457 -26.57 -29.94 14.66
CA PRO A 457 -25.21 -30.13 15.22
C PRO A 457 -24.41 -28.87 15.56
N PHE A 458 -25.01 -27.70 15.36
CA PHE A 458 -24.43 -26.42 15.73
C PHE A 458 -24.71 -26.09 17.21
N ASN A 459 -23.97 -25.12 17.74
CA ASN A 459 -24.31 -24.35 18.92
C ASN A 459 -24.10 -22.86 18.63
N ARG A 460 -24.43 -21.98 19.57
CA ARG A 460 -24.25 -20.52 19.38
C ARG A 460 -22.80 -20.15 19.06
N SER A 461 -21.83 -20.74 19.77
CA SER A 461 -20.39 -20.47 19.59
C SER A 461 -19.90 -20.76 18.18
N VAL A 462 -20.25 -21.90 17.58
CA VAL A 462 -19.82 -22.22 16.20
C VAL A 462 -20.48 -21.28 15.20
N ILE A 463 -21.79 -20.97 15.36
CA ILE A 463 -22.49 -20.05 14.45
C ILE A 463 -21.85 -18.66 14.50
N GLU A 464 -21.52 -18.16 15.69
CA GLU A 464 -20.86 -16.87 15.88
C GLU A 464 -19.43 -16.86 15.32
N ALA A 465 -18.65 -17.91 15.55
CA ALA A 465 -17.28 -18.02 15.04
C ALA A 465 -17.22 -17.98 13.51
N PHE A 466 -18.13 -18.71 12.85
CA PHE A 466 -18.27 -18.65 11.40
C PHE A 466 -18.81 -17.29 10.93
N SER A 467 -19.75 -16.70 11.66
CA SER A 467 -20.31 -15.38 11.33
C SER A 467 -19.25 -14.28 11.33
N VAL A 468 -18.38 -14.23 12.35
CA VAL A 468 -17.33 -13.21 12.44
C VAL A 468 -16.42 -13.26 11.22
N ARG A 469 -16.03 -14.45 10.80
CA ARG A 469 -15.13 -14.61 9.67
C ARG A 469 -15.80 -14.37 8.32
N ILE A 470 -16.98 -14.95 8.13
CA ILE A 470 -17.67 -14.93 6.85
C ILE A 470 -18.34 -13.57 6.63
N LEU A 471 -18.76 -12.85 7.67
CA LEU A 471 -19.51 -11.61 7.51
C LEU A 471 -18.69 -10.34 7.77
N ALA A 472 -17.41 -10.46 8.16
CA ALA A 472 -16.54 -9.29 8.36
C ALA A 472 -16.28 -8.53 7.05
N GLN A 473 -16.62 -7.23 7.06
CA GLN A 473 -16.22 -6.26 6.06
C GLN A 473 -15.86 -4.93 6.74
N SER A 474 -14.62 -4.45 6.55
CA SER A 474 -14.17 -3.12 7.00
C SER A 474 -14.53 -2.79 8.47
N ASP A 475 -14.07 -3.63 9.41
CA ASP A 475 -14.25 -3.51 10.88
C ASP A 475 -15.70 -3.63 11.41
N LYS A 476 -16.67 -4.09 10.60
CA LYS A 476 -18.05 -4.42 11.05
C LYS A 476 -18.58 -5.70 10.42
N LEU A 477 -19.54 -6.35 11.07
CA LEU A 477 -20.26 -7.47 10.45
C LEU A 477 -21.37 -6.96 9.53
N GLU A 478 -21.33 -7.36 8.26
CA GLU A 478 -22.41 -7.11 7.30
C GLU A 478 -23.21 -8.39 7.09
N PHE A 479 -24.48 -8.37 7.48
CA PHE A 479 -25.36 -9.53 7.36
C PHE A 479 -25.59 -9.90 5.88
N ASN A 480 -25.22 -11.13 5.51
CA ASN A 480 -25.43 -11.67 4.18
C ASN A 480 -26.00 -13.10 4.25
N PRO A 481 -27.33 -13.27 4.06
CA PRO A 481 -27.99 -14.58 4.14
C PRO A 481 -27.38 -15.63 3.21
N ARG A 482 -26.97 -15.24 2.00
CA ARG A 482 -26.41 -16.16 0.99
C ARG A 482 -25.09 -16.76 1.45
N ARG A 483 -24.23 -15.93 2.07
CA ARG A 483 -22.96 -16.41 2.64
C ARG A 483 -23.22 -17.33 3.83
N VAL A 484 -24.17 -17.00 4.71
CA VAL A 484 -24.58 -17.85 5.83
C VAL A 484 -25.07 -19.22 5.35
N ILE A 485 -25.98 -19.25 4.37
CA ILE A 485 -26.55 -20.50 3.84
C ILE A 485 -25.45 -21.40 3.25
N ASN A 486 -24.58 -20.85 2.42
CA ASN A 486 -23.59 -21.64 1.69
C ASN A 486 -22.35 -22.02 2.51
N GLN A 487 -21.85 -21.11 3.35
CA GLN A 487 -20.56 -21.24 4.04
C GLN A 487 -20.71 -21.57 5.54
N ILE A 488 -21.92 -21.60 6.09
CA ILE A 488 -22.17 -22.03 7.48
C ILE A 488 -23.09 -23.25 7.48
N ILE A 489 -24.31 -23.07 6.97
CA ILE A 489 -25.37 -24.09 7.10
C ILE A 489 -25.04 -25.31 6.24
N ARG A 490 -24.86 -25.14 4.93
CA ARG A 490 -24.59 -26.26 4.01
C ARG A 490 -23.25 -26.92 4.26
N GLU A 491 -22.21 -26.13 4.54
CA GLU A 491 -20.85 -26.63 4.79
C GLU A 491 -20.83 -27.66 5.92
N ILE A 492 -21.45 -27.37 7.08
CA ILE A 492 -21.50 -28.30 8.20
C ILE A 492 -22.54 -29.40 7.98
N LEU A 493 -23.75 -29.08 7.50
CA LEU A 493 -24.81 -30.09 7.40
C LEU A 493 -24.49 -31.21 6.40
N LEU A 494 -23.77 -30.90 5.31
CA LEU A 494 -23.33 -31.90 4.33
C LEU A 494 -22.21 -32.82 4.87
N MET A 495 -21.62 -32.52 6.04
CA MET A 495 -20.63 -33.37 6.71
C MET A 495 -21.25 -34.47 7.59
N ARG A 496 -22.57 -34.70 7.50
CA ARG A 496 -23.24 -35.80 8.22
C ARG A 496 -22.53 -37.16 8.08
N PRO A 497 -22.00 -37.58 6.91
CA PRO A 497 -21.27 -38.84 6.80
C PRO A 497 -20.01 -38.91 7.69
N ALA A 498 -19.30 -37.80 7.89
CA ALA A 498 -18.14 -37.73 8.79
C ALA A 498 -18.55 -37.88 10.26
N PHE A 499 -19.73 -37.38 10.63
CA PHE A 499 -20.30 -37.59 11.95
C PHE A 499 -20.69 -39.07 12.16
N GLU A 500 -21.35 -39.69 11.19
CA GLU A 500 -21.70 -41.12 11.23
C GLU A 500 -20.44 -42.03 11.31
N ALA A 501 -19.35 -41.63 10.65
CA ALA A 501 -18.05 -42.29 10.70
C ALA A 501 -17.22 -42.00 11.98
N ARG A 502 -17.72 -41.14 12.89
CA ARG A 502 -16.99 -40.67 14.09
C ARG A 502 -15.67 -39.96 13.79
N GLU A 503 -15.61 -39.21 12.69
CA GLU A 503 -14.46 -38.40 12.27
C GLU A 503 -14.72 -36.89 12.42
N PHE A 504 -15.96 -36.49 12.71
CA PHE A 504 -16.34 -35.10 12.96
C PHE A 504 -15.93 -34.62 14.36
N PRO A 505 -15.55 -33.35 14.59
CA PRO A 505 -15.39 -32.27 13.60
C PRO A 505 -14.02 -32.31 12.88
N PRO A 506 -13.96 -32.09 11.54
CA PRO A 506 -12.69 -31.98 10.82
C PRO A 506 -11.98 -30.65 11.10
N GLU A 507 -10.77 -30.51 10.58
CA GLU A 507 -10.04 -29.24 10.61
C GLU A 507 -10.69 -28.23 9.65
N PHE A 508 -11.18 -27.11 10.19
CA PHE A 508 -11.73 -26.01 9.41
C PHE A 508 -10.62 -24.99 9.12
N GLN A 509 -10.29 -24.79 7.84
CA GLN A 509 -9.26 -23.84 7.41
C GLN A 509 -9.51 -22.49 8.05
N GLY A 510 -8.52 -21.84 8.66
CA GLY A 510 -8.60 -20.49 9.27
C GLY A 510 -9.33 -20.39 10.62
N HIS A 511 -9.65 -21.52 11.25
CA HIS A 511 -10.08 -21.59 12.65
C HIS A 511 -9.02 -22.37 13.44
N LYS A 512 -7.94 -21.69 13.81
CA LYS A 512 -6.88 -22.26 14.64
C LYS A 512 -7.12 -21.96 16.12
N PRO A 513 -6.73 -22.87 17.04
CA PRO A 513 -6.75 -22.59 18.46
C PRO A 513 -5.83 -21.41 18.78
N ASN A 514 -6.23 -20.58 19.75
CA ASN A 514 -5.37 -19.52 20.28
C ASN A 514 -4.07 -20.09 20.88
N ALA A 515 -3.11 -19.21 21.17
CA ALA A 515 -1.78 -19.62 21.69
C ALA A 515 -1.84 -20.54 22.91
N SER A 516 -2.71 -20.22 23.87
CA SER A 516 -2.88 -20.97 25.11
C SER A 516 -3.39 -22.39 24.83
N LEU A 517 -4.43 -22.53 24.00
CA LEU A 517 -5.04 -23.81 23.65
C LEU A 517 -4.12 -24.67 22.77
N ALA A 518 -3.40 -24.07 21.83
CA ALA A 518 -2.43 -24.77 20.99
C ALA A 518 -1.29 -25.37 21.84
N ALA A 519 -0.75 -24.58 22.78
CA ALA A 519 0.26 -25.05 23.72
C ALA A 519 -0.26 -26.17 24.63
N TRP A 520 -1.49 -26.02 25.15
CA TRP A 520 -2.12 -27.04 25.99
C TRP A 520 -2.35 -28.34 25.23
N LEU A 521 -2.88 -28.31 24.00
CA LEU A 521 -3.10 -29.50 23.18
C LEU A 521 -1.82 -30.29 22.92
N LYS A 522 -0.69 -29.60 22.74
CA LYS A 522 0.63 -30.23 22.56
C LYS A 522 1.07 -31.01 23.81
N GLN A 523 0.72 -30.54 25.00
CA GLN A 523 1.05 -31.18 26.27
C GLN A 523 0.20 -32.45 26.55
N GLN A 524 -0.98 -32.58 25.93
CA GLN A 524 -1.88 -33.70 26.17
C GLN A 524 -1.48 -35.01 25.46
N HIS A 525 -0.46 -34.99 24.59
CA HIS A 525 0.05 -36.17 23.87
C HIS A 525 -1.04 -37.02 23.17
N LEU A 526 -2.09 -36.38 22.67
CA LEU A 526 -3.18 -37.05 21.96
C LEU A 526 -2.73 -37.56 20.57
N PRO A 527 -3.31 -38.68 20.07
CA PRO A 527 -3.11 -39.11 18.69
C PRO A 527 -3.48 -37.99 17.71
N GLU A 528 -2.71 -37.84 16.64
CA GLU A 528 -2.78 -36.69 15.73
C GLU A 528 -4.21 -36.39 15.23
N ASN A 529 -4.96 -37.41 14.83
CA ASN A 529 -6.36 -37.26 14.40
C ASN A 529 -7.25 -36.70 15.53
N LYS A 530 -7.16 -37.25 16.75
CA LYS A 530 -7.92 -36.76 17.91
C LYS A 530 -7.48 -35.36 18.34
N ALA A 531 -6.20 -35.04 18.25
CA ALA A 531 -5.68 -33.71 18.57
C ALA A 531 -6.24 -32.65 17.60
N ARG A 532 -6.27 -32.92 16.29
CA ARG A 532 -6.87 -32.02 15.29
C ARG A 532 -8.36 -31.80 15.54
N ARG A 533 -9.12 -32.88 15.75
CA ARG A 533 -10.56 -32.81 16.05
C ARG A 533 -10.85 -32.07 17.35
N MET A 534 -10.03 -32.27 18.38
CA MET A 534 -10.12 -31.54 19.64
C MET A 534 -9.82 -30.05 19.45
N ALA A 535 -8.82 -29.70 18.65
CA ALA A 535 -8.53 -28.31 18.30
C ALA A 535 -9.74 -27.64 17.65
N SER A 536 -10.40 -28.32 16.70
CA SER A 536 -11.60 -27.80 16.04
C SER A 536 -12.79 -27.69 17.00
N LEU A 537 -13.00 -28.68 17.88
CA LEU A 537 -14.04 -28.61 18.91
C LEU A 537 -13.84 -27.41 19.83
N LEU A 538 -12.65 -27.25 20.43
CA LEU A 538 -12.36 -26.18 21.38
C LEU A 538 -12.43 -24.79 20.73
N THR A 539 -11.99 -24.69 19.47
CA THR A 539 -11.99 -23.42 18.74
C THR A 539 -13.40 -23.00 18.34
N LEU A 540 -14.23 -23.93 17.85
CA LEU A 540 -15.53 -23.61 17.26
C LEU A 540 -16.70 -23.84 18.23
N TRP A 541 -16.89 -25.07 18.70
CA TRP A 541 -17.97 -25.41 19.63
C TRP A 541 -17.68 -24.94 21.06
N GLY A 542 -16.41 -24.84 21.44
CA GLY A 542 -15.95 -24.37 22.74
C GLY A 542 -15.82 -22.84 22.86
N GLY A 543 -15.93 -22.10 21.76
CA GLY A 543 -15.81 -20.64 21.76
C GLY A 543 -14.39 -20.08 21.92
N ASN A 544 -13.36 -20.90 21.67
CA ASN A 544 -11.94 -20.51 21.72
C ASN A 544 -11.54 -19.78 23.03
N PRO A 545 -11.73 -20.42 24.21
CA PRO A 545 -11.51 -19.78 25.51
C PRO A 545 -10.07 -19.25 25.65
N PRO A 546 -9.86 -18.07 26.25
CA PRO A 546 -8.55 -17.40 26.28
C PRO A 546 -7.50 -18.17 27.11
N ASP A 547 -7.95 -19.01 28.04
CA ASP A 547 -7.13 -19.83 28.92
C ASP A 547 -7.69 -21.25 29.06
N THR A 548 -6.92 -22.11 29.74
CA THR A 548 -7.27 -23.52 29.97
C THR A 548 -8.42 -23.69 30.97
N SER A 549 -8.77 -22.66 31.74
CA SER A 549 -9.86 -22.73 32.72
C SER A 549 -11.23 -22.74 32.03
N GLY A 550 -11.38 -21.97 30.95
CA GLY A 550 -12.60 -21.91 30.14
C GLY A 550 -12.95 -23.21 29.41
N ILE A 551 -12.02 -24.18 29.31
CA ILE A 551 -12.31 -25.52 28.77
C ILE A 551 -13.32 -26.26 29.67
N GLY A 552 -13.28 -25.99 30.99
CA GLY A 552 -14.15 -26.63 31.97
C GLY A 552 -15.63 -26.20 31.87
N ASP A 553 -15.91 -25.07 31.23
CA ASP A 553 -17.26 -24.51 31.08
C ASP A 553 -18.05 -25.13 29.91
N ILE A 554 -17.37 -25.88 29.03
CA ILE A 554 -17.99 -26.51 27.87
C ILE A 554 -18.77 -27.77 28.33
N PRO A 555 -20.06 -27.93 27.97
CA PRO A 555 -20.84 -29.08 28.40
C PRO A 555 -20.23 -30.41 27.96
N ILE A 556 -20.13 -31.37 28.89
CA ILE A 556 -19.54 -32.71 28.66
C ILE A 556 -20.27 -33.43 27.50
N ALA A 557 -21.58 -33.20 27.36
CA ALA A 557 -22.39 -33.77 26.29
C ALA A 557 -21.86 -33.41 24.88
N VAL A 558 -21.28 -32.22 24.69
CA VAL A 558 -20.71 -31.78 23.40
C VAL A 558 -19.50 -32.64 23.00
N PHE A 559 -18.60 -32.95 23.95
CA PHE A 559 -17.46 -33.85 23.71
C PHE A 559 -17.94 -35.27 23.40
N SER A 560 -18.92 -35.76 24.17
CA SER A 560 -19.46 -37.11 23.99
C SER A 560 -20.22 -37.28 22.67
N ALA A 561 -20.92 -36.23 22.21
CA ALA A 561 -21.63 -36.24 20.93
C ALA A 561 -20.68 -36.42 19.75
N PHE A 562 -19.45 -35.90 19.84
CA PHE A 562 -18.43 -35.99 18.81
C PHE A 562 -17.35 -37.06 19.06
N ASP A 563 -17.57 -38.00 19.98
CA ASP A 563 -16.62 -39.09 20.28
C ASP A 563 -15.21 -38.60 20.68
N LEU A 564 -15.15 -37.51 21.45
CA LEU A 564 -13.91 -36.90 21.96
C LEU A 564 -13.80 -37.02 23.49
N PRO A 565 -12.58 -37.15 24.04
CA PRO A 565 -12.36 -37.25 25.49
C PRO A 565 -12.84 -35.99 26.21
N SER A 566 -13.44 -36.15 27.39
CA SER A 566 -13.96 -35.02 28.15
C SER A 566 -12.84 -34.25 28.87
N PRO A 567 -13.07 -32.99 29.28
CA PRO A 567 -12.11 -32.22 30.08
C PRO A 567 -11.68 -32.95 31.37
N LYS A 568 -12.57 -33.75 31.96
CA LYS A 568 -12.29 -34.57 33.15
C LYS A 568 -11.29 -35.70 32.86
N ASP A 569 -11.34 -36.27 31.66
CA ASP A 569 -10.41 -37.33 31.22
C ASP A 569 -9.00 -36.77 30.94
N LEU A 570 -8.89 -35.46 30.73
CA LEU A 570 -7.64 -34.74 30.41
C LEU A 570 -7.10 -33.90 31.59
N GLY A 571 -7.60 -34.15 32.82
CA GLY A 571 -7.07 -33.53 34.03
C GLY A 571 -7.46 -32.06 34.24
N VAL A 572 -8.43 -31.53 33.50
CA VAL A 572 -8.97 -30.18 33.69
C VAL A 572 -10.12 -30.25 34.71
N SER A 573 -9.91 -29.68 35.91
CA SER A 573 -10.97 -29.60 36.94
C SER A 573 -12.02 -28.57 36.54
N ALA A 574 -13.23 -29.05 36.24
CA ALA A 574 -14.38 -28.17 35.98
C ALA A 574 -14.78 -27.39 37.25
N PRO A 575 -15.12 -26.10 37.15
CA PRO A 575 -15.87 -25.43 38.21
C PRO A 575 -17.30 -26.00 38.26
N ARG A 576 -17.79 -26.26 39.49
CA ARG A 576 -19.18 -26.67 39.72
C ARG A 576 -20.11 -25.52 39.34
N SER A 577 -21.01 -25.76 38.38
CA SER A 577 -22.13 -24.88 38.09
C SER A 577 -23.40 -25.72 37.94
N ASP A 578 -24.03 -26.03 39.08
CA ASP A 578 -25.49 -26.13 39.13
C ASP A 578 -26.03 -24.73 38.88
N ARG A 579 -26.62 -24.50 37.70
CA ARG A 579 -27.47 -23.34 37.44
C ARG A 579 -28.83 -23.83 36.99
N THR A 580 -29.67 -24.18 37.97
CA THR A 580 -31.12 -24.19 37.81
C THR A 580 -31.69 -22.81 38.10
N LYS A 581 -32.37 -22.26 37.09
CA LYS A 581 -33.41 -21.18 37.08
C LYS A 581 -33.05 -19.74 37.48
N PRO A 582 -33.52 -18.73 36.72
CA PRO A 582 -33.51 -17.32 37.11
C PRO A 582 -34.79 -16.93 37.85
N GLU A 583 -34.65 -16.10 38.90
CA GLU A 583 -35.73 -15.27 39.47
C GLU A 583 -35.17 -13.87 39.84
N PRO A 584 -36.03 -12.84 39.96
CA PRO A 584 -35.77 -11.51 39.39
C PRO A 584 -35.15 -10.48 40.34
N PHE A 585 -34.68 -9.38 39.72
CA PHE A 585 -34.14 -8.15 40.29
C PHE A 585 -34.77 -7.66 41.61
N ALA A 586 -33.91 -7.29 42.58
CA ALA A 586 -34.22 -6.29 43.61
C ALA A 586 -32.95 -5.54 44.09
N GLN A 587 -33.16 -4.29 44.49
CA GLN A 587 -32.21 -3.16 44.61
C GLN A 587 -31.45 -3.04 45.95
N ILE A 588 -30.23 -2.47 45.86
CA ILE A 588 -29.57 -1.42 46.69
C ILE A 588 -29.65 -1.50 48.24
N ALA A 589 -28.49 -1.57 48.93
CA ALA A 589 -27.95 -0.51 49.83
C ALA A 589 -26.82 -0.99 50.77
N SER A 590 -25.93 -0.05 51.05
CA SER A 590 -24.66 -0.06 51.81
C SER A 590 -24.71 -0.43 53.29
N THR A 591 -23.57 -0.87 53.86
CA THR A 591 -23.01 -0.38 55.14
C THR A 591 -21.52 -0.74 55.31
N VAL A 592 -20.82 0.08 56.10
CA VAL A 592 -19.36 0.30 56.13
C VAL A 592 -18.71 -0.35 57.38
N ARG A 593 -17.51 -0.97 57.19
CA ARG A 593 -16.25 -1.15 58.02
C ARG A 593 -16.26 -0.91 59.56
N PRO A 594 -15.34 -1.47 60.42
CA PRO A 594 -13.84 -1.53 60.27
C PRO A 594 -13.09 -2.76 60.92
N VAL A 595 -11.96 -3.32 60.41
CA VAL A 595 -10.50 -2.99 60.54
C VAL A 595 -9.69 -4.08 61.30
N LEU A 596 -8.70 -4.74 60.64
CA LEU A 596 -7.24 -4.77 60.93
C LEU A 596 -6.51 -5.97 60.24
N ARG A 597 -5.68 -5.63 59.23
CA ARG A 597 -4.29 -6.07 58.89
C ARG A 597 -3.80 -7.45 59.40
N THR A 598 -3.10 -8.31 58.65
CA THR A 598 -2.21 -8.14 57.49
C THR A 598 -1.83 -9.53 56.98
N GLU A 599 -1.97 -9.76 55.67
CA GLU A 599 -1.06 -10.51 54.81
C GLU A 599 -1.62 -10.35 53.40
N THR A 600 -0.91 -9.62 52.54
CA THR A 600 -1.34 -9.28 51.17
C THR A 600 -1.52 -10.54 50.33
N PRO A 601 -2.74 -10.89 49.88
CA PRO A 601 -2.92 -11.78 48.76
C PRO A 601 -2.75 -10.97 47.48
N VAL A 602 -1.90 -11.44 46.59
CA VAL A 602 -1.78 -10.93 45.21
C VAL A 602 -3.16 -11.08 44.56
N THR A 603 -3.83 -9.96 44.30
CA THR A 603 -5.04 -9.95 43.49
C THR A 603 -4.67 -10.26 42.04
N PRO A 604 -5.33 -11.23 41.37
CA PRO A 604 -5.18 -11.38 39.94
C PRO A 604 -5.82 -10.16 39.29
N LYS A 605 -5.01 -9.26 38.73
CA LYS A 605 -5.52 -8.12 37.97
C LYS A 605 -6.07 -8.63 36.64
N THR A 606 -7.30 -8.23 36.35
CA THR A 606 -7.90 -8.25 35.02
C THR A 606 -6.88 -7.79 33.98
N GLU A 607 -6.65 -8.60 32.94
CA GLU A 607 -5.75 -8.28 31.82
C GLU A 607 -6.09 -6.87 31.29
N SER A 608 -5.07 -6.04 31.02
CA SER A 608 -5.32 -4.69 30.52
C SER A 608 -6.06 -4.77 29.18
N ALA A 609 -7.05 -3.90 28.96
CA ALA A 609 -7.82 -3.87 27.72
C ALA A 609 -6.91 -3.78 26.47
N ARG A 610 -5.74 -3.16 26.62
CA ARG A 610 -4.73 -3.03 25.57
C ARG A 610 -4.01 -4.34 25.24
N ILE A 611 -3.66 -5.15 26.25
CA ILE A 611 -3.05 -6.47 26.02
C ILE A 611 -4.04 -7.39 25.30
N ALA A 612 -5.33 -7.34 25.67
CA ALA A 612 -6.39 -8.08 24.98
C ALA A 612 -6.54 -7.65 23.51
N GLU A 613 -6.49 -6.34 23.22
CA GLU A 613 -6.53 -5.81 21.85
C GLU A 613 -5.35 -6.31 21.00
N VAL A 614 -4.12 -6.25 21.52
CA VAL A 614 -2.93 -6.70 20.79
C VAL A 614 -2.93 -8.21 20.61
N ARG A 615 -3.39 -8.98 21.60
CA ARG A 615 -3.59 -10.43 21.47
C ARG A 615 -4.53 -10.74 20.31
N ALA A 616 -5.72 -10.12 20.27
CA ALA A 616 -6.70 -10.36 19.21
C ALA A 616 -6.11 -10.11 17.81
N LYS A 617 -5.35 -9.03 17.65
CA LYS A 617 -4.72 -8.67 16.37
C LYS A 617 -3.55 -9.57 15.98
N LEU A 618 -2.80 -10.09 16.95
CA LEU A 618 -1.78 -11.11 16.68
C LEU A 618 -2.41 -12.45 16.25
N GLU A 619 -3.60 -12.78 16.78
CA GLU A 619 -4.37 -13.95 16.35
C GLU A 619 -4.95 -13.76 14.93
N GLU A 620 -5.47 -12.57 14.59
CA GLU A 620 -5.87 -12.22 13.22
C GLU A 620 -4.68 -12.32 12.25
N TRP A 621 -3.52 -11.82 12.67
CA TRP A 621 -2.28 -11.88 11.90
C TRP A 621 -1.83 -13.32 11.60
N ALA A 622 -1.88 -14.22 12.58
CA ALA A 622 -1.58 -15.64 12.38
C ALA A 622 -2.56 -16.36 11.42
N ASN A 623 -3.75 -15.78 11.19
CA ASN A 623 -4.74 -16.26 10.22
C ASN A 623 -4.62 -15.62 8.83
N GLY A 624 -3.57 -14.83 8.59
CA GLY A 624 -3.25 -14.25 7.28
C GLY A 624 -3.76 -12.82 7.06
N ILE A 625 -4.28 -12.16 8.11
CA ILE A 625 -4.68 -10.75 8.05
C ILE A 625 -3.44 -9.87 8.24
N GLU A 626 -3.31 -8.82 7.43
CA GLU A 626 -2.16 -7.92 7.51
C GLU A 626 -2.14 -7.14 8.84
N LEU A 627 -1.00 -7.15 9.54
CA LEU A 627 -0.87 -6.48 10.83
C LEU A 627 -0.84 -4.94 10.67
N ARG A 628 -1.70 -4.23 11.42
CA ARG A 628 -1.84 -2.76 11.38
C ARG A 628 -0.52 -2.05 11.69
N GLN A 629 -0.26 -0.94 10.99
CA GLN A 629 1.02 -0.21 11.04
C GLN A 629 1.39 0.31 12.44
N ASP A 630 0.42 0.76 13.22
CA ASP A 630 0.65 1.33 14.55
C ASP A 630 1.14 0.28 15.55
N ILE A 631 0.49 -0.90 15.60
CA ILE A 631 0.89 -2.02 16.45
C ILE A 631 2.18 -2.62 15.95
N SER A 632 2.34 -2.75 14.63
CA SER A 632 3.61 -3.18 14.04
C SER A 632 4.76 -2.25 14.42
N ASN A 633 4.55 -0.93 14.38
CA ASN A 633 5.56 0.05 14.79
C ASN A 633 5.85 -0.02 16.29
N GLU A 634 4.85 -0.26 17.12
CA GLU A 634 4.98 -0.41 18.56
C GLU A 634 5.80 -1.67 18.91
N LEU A 635 5.46 -2.82 18.30
CA LEU A 635 6.21 -4.06 18.43
C LEU A 635 7.66 -3.92 17.93
N ARG A 636 7.87 -3.30 16.76
CA ARG A 636 9.22 -3.01 16.23
C ARG A 636 10.05 -2.17 17.20
N LYS A 637 9.46 -1.14 17.82
CA LYS A 637 10.16 -0.30 18.82
C LYS A 637 10.56 -1.10 20.05
N ASN A 638 9.65 -1.93 20.55
CA ASN A 638 9.89 -2.74 21.74
C ASN A 638 10.93 -3.85 21.48
N LEU A 639 10.85 -4.52 20.33
CA LEU A 639 11.85 -5.49 19.87
C LEU A 639 13.23 -4.84 19.71
N MET A 640 13.32 -3.68 19.05
CA MET A 640 14.60 -2.99 18.88
C MET A 640 15.18 -2.54 20.22
N SER A 641 14.35 -2.10 21.16
CA SER A 641 14.80 -1.77 22.53
C SER A 641 15.45 -2.99 23.21
N LEU A 642 14.79 -4.15 23.18
CA LEU A 642 15.34 -5.39 23.73
C LEU A 642 16.62 -5.83 23.03
N CYS A 643 16.70 -5.68 21.70
CA CYS A 643 17.92 -5.96 20.95
C CYS A 643 19.08 -5.05 21.36
N LEU A 644 18.82 -3.76 21.54
CA LEU A 644 19.83 -2.79 21.98
C LEU A 644 20.31 -3.07 23.41
N ASP A 645 19.42 -3.50 24.30
CA ASP A 645 19.77 -3.90 25.66
C ASP A 645 20.61 -5.20 25.67
N ALA A 646 20.39 -6.10 24.69
CA ALA A 646 21.13 -7.35 24.54
C ALA A 646 22.48 -7.21 23.80
N ILE A 647 22.70 -6.14 23.03
CA ILE A 647 23.96 -5.92 22.30
C ILE A 647 25.00 -5.26 23.21
N ASP A 648 26.02 -6.03 23.57
CA ASP A 648 27.23 -5.52 24.22
C ASP A 648 28.13 -4.79 23.19
N LEU A 649 28.02 -3.46 23.14
CA LEU A 649 28.83 -2.64 22.23
C LEU A 649 30.31 -2.53 22.62
N PRO A 650 30.68 -2.47 23.90
CA PRO A 650 32.07 -2.65 24.32
C PRO A 650 32.71 -3.93 23.78
N GLU A 651 31.99 -5.07 23.80
CA GLU A 651 32.45 -6.33 23.19
C GLU A 651 32.74 -6.16 21.69
N LEU A 652 31.86 -5.47 20.97
CA LEU A 652 32.00 -5.22 19.53
C LEU A 652 33.01 -4.11 19.20
N ARG A 653 33.51 -3.36 20.20
CA ARG A 653 34.44 -2.23 20.05
C ARG A 653 33.87 -1.16 19.11
N LEU A 654 32.58 -0.86 19.31
CA LEU A 654 31.80 0.10 18.52
C LEU A 654 31.16 1.16 19.41
N ARG A 655 30.88 2.32 18.79
CA ARG A 655 30.28 3.47 19.47
C ARG A 655 28.83 3.72 19.04
N GLN A 656 27.95 3.95 20.02
CA GLN A 656 26.51 4.23 19.83
C GLN A 656 26.20 5.49 18.99
N SER A 657 27.11 6.46 18.91
CA SER A 657 26.83 7.79 18.35
C SER A 657 27.10 7.93 16.84
N SER A 658 27.46 6.85 16.14
CA SER A 658 27.66 6.93 14.68
C SER A 658 26.33 6.96 13.94
N THR A 659 26.26 7.70 12.82
CA THR A 659 25.06 7.73 11.96
C THR A 659 24.74 6.37 11.36
N ALA A 660 25.76 5.54 11.13
CA ALA A 660 25.61 4.15 10.72
C ALA A 660 24.92 3.27 11.77
N PHE A 661 25.30 3.44 13.04
CA PHE A 661 24.65 2.75 14.15
C PHE A 661 23.16 3.11 14.18
N GLN A 662 22.82 4.40 14.12
CA GLN A 662 21.43 4.86 14.10
C GLN A 662 20.62 4.34 12.90
N ALA A 663 21.24 4.24 11.72
CA ALA A 663 20.60 3.70 10.53
C ALA A 663 20.31 2.20 10.67
N ILE A 664 21.26 1.43 11.21
CA ILE A 664 21.15 -0.01 11.41
C ILE A 664 20.19 -0.35 12.55
N THR A 665 20.22 0.41 13.65
CA THR A 665 19.38 0.19 14.83
C THR A 665 18.07 0.97 14.78
N SER A 666 17.61 1.33 13.58
CA SER A 666 16.27 1.87 13.39
C SER A 666 15.25 0.77 13.61
N HIS A 667 14.22 1.02 14.44
CA HIS A 667 13.11 0.08 14.63
C HIS A 667 12.42 -0.30 13.31
N GLN A 668 12.46 0.58 12.29
CA GLN A 668 11.92 0.28 10.97
C GLN A 668 12.71 -0.79 10.20
N ALA A 669 13.94 -1.08 10.61
CA ALA A 669 14.74 -2.14 10.03
C ALA A 669 14.23 -3.54 10.42
N ILE A 670 13.39 -3.68 11.46
CA ILE A 670 12.80 -4.98 11.84
C ILE A 670 11.60 -5.29 10.94
N GLY A 671 11.67 -6.44 10.28
CA GLY A 671 10.60 -7.00 9.45
C GLY A 671 9.73 -7.96 10.24
N ILE A 672 8.43 -7.69 10.27
CA ILE A 672 7.42 -8.63 10.78
C ILE A 672 6.69 -9.18 9.55
N PRO A 673 6.67 -10.49 9.27
CA PRO A 673 5.98 -11.05 8.11
C PRO A 673 4.53 -10.54 8.01
N GLN A 674 4.02 -10.31 6.79
CA GLN A 674 2.64 -9.83 6.56
C GLN A 674 2.24 -8.59 7.39
N SER A 675 3.18 -7.66 7.61
CA SER A 675 2.95 -6.39 8.31
C SER A 675 3.14 -5.19 7.39
N ARG A 676 2.33 -4.15 7.57
CA ARG A 676 2.54 -2.86 6.90
C ARG A 676 3.87 -2.23 7.33
N GLY A 677 4.51 -1.58 6.36
CA GLY A 677 5.74 -0.82 6.58
C GLY A 677 7.03 -1.63 6.52
N ASN A 678 6.99 -2.84 5.97
CA ASN A 678 8.19 -3.65 5.70
C ASN A 678 9.06 -3.12 4.54
N GLY A 679 8.67 -2.04 3.86
CA GLY A 679 9.43 -1.52 2.70
C GLY A 679 10.88 -1.10 3.00
N SER A 680 11.20 -0.82 4.26
CA SER A 680 12.55 -0.51 4.76
C SER A 680 13.11 -1.57 5.72
N ALA A 681 12.44 -2.72 5.85
CA ALA A 681 12.85 -3.79 6.75
C ALA A 681 14.05 -4.56 6.18
N LYS A 682 15.06 -4.76 7.03
CA LYS A 682 16.28 -5.49 6.72
C LYS A 682 16.41 -6.79 7.53
N TYR A 683 15.84 -6.83 8.73
CA TYR A 683 15.96 -7.91 9.70
C TYR A 683 14.60 -8.58 9.94
N PRO A 684 14.24 -9.62 9.17
CA PRO A 684 13.02 -10.37 9.43
C PRO A 684 13.09 -11.12 10.77
N ILE A 685 11.96 -11.20 11.49
CA ILE A 685 11.82 -12.03 12.71
C ILE A 685 11.59 -13.51 12.39
N ALA A 686 11.09 -13.82 11.19
CA ALA A 686 10.80 -15.14 10.67
C ALA A 686 10.69 -15.08 9.13
N ASP A 687 10.85 -16.22 8.45
CA ASP A 687 10.79 -16.30 6.99
C ASP A 687 9.37 -16.04 6.44
N ASP A 688 8.35 -16.50 7.15
CA ASP A 688 6.94 -16.32 6.80
C ASP A 688 6.07 -16.04 8.04
N ALA A 689 4.77 -15.79 7.82
CA ALA A 689 3.79 -15.59 8.89
C ALA A 689 3.20 -16.92 9.42
N SER A 690 3.79 -18.07 9.07
CA SER A 690 3.28 -19.37 9.49
C SER A 690 3.63 -19.61 10.96
N ASP A 691 2.62 -19.57 11.82
CA ASP A 691 2.77 -19.82 13.26
C ASP A 691 1.87 -21.00 13.72
N PRO A 692 2.16 -22.24 13.30
CA PRO A 692 1.34 -23.40 13.63
C PRO A 692 1.40 -23.77 15.12
N ASP A 693 2.52 -23.47 15.80
CA ASP A 693 2.72 -23.76 17.22
C ASP A 693 2.44 -22.58 18.15
N GLY A 694 2.23 -21.38 17.59
CA GLY A 694 1.90 -20.18 18.34
C GLY A 694 3.11 -19.52 19.00
N SER A 695 4.33 -19.90 18.61
CA SER A 695 5.57 -19.39 19.19
C SER A 695 5.80 -17.93 18.83
N LEU A 696 5.53 -17.52 17.58
CA LEU A 696 5.72 -16.15 17.11
C LEU A 696 4.72 -15.19 17.78
N ARG A 697 3.43 -15.54 17.81
CA ARG A 697 2.39 -14.73 18.48
C ARG A 697 2.64 -14.64 19.99
N ALA A 698 3.09 -15.72 20.63
CA ALA A 698 3.42 -15.71 22.05
C ALA A 698 4.66 -14.84 22.35
N GLY A 699 5.70 -14.92 21.52
CA GLY A 699 6.91 -14.09 21.66
C GLY A 699 6.64 -12.61 21.42
N LEU A 700 5.84 -12.25 20.42
CA LEU A 700 5.44 -10.86 20.16
C LEU A 700 4.57 -10.30 21.29
N LEU A 701 3.64 -11.10 21.82
CA LEU A 701 2.81 -10.70 22.96
C LEU A 701 3.65 -10.52 24.24
N ALA A 702 4.64 -11.39 24.46
CA ALA A 702 5.59 -11.27 25.57
C ALA A 702 6.37 -9.94 25.51
N VAL A 703 6.87 -9.57 24.33
CA VAL A 703 7.55 -8.28 24.11
C VAL A 703 6.63 -7.10 24.38
N PHE A 704 5.36 -7.21 23.99
CA PHE A 704 4.36 -6.18 24.27
C PHE A 704 4.07 -6.04 25.78
N ARG A 705 3.89 -7.17 26.49
CA ARG A 705 3.66 -7.20 27.94
C ARG A 705 4.85 -6.65 28.72
N TYR A 706 6.07 -6.94 28.29
CA TYR A 706 7.27 -6.34 28.86
C TYR A 706 7.25 -4.82 28.78
N ALA A 707 6.84 -4.26 27.63
CA ALA A 707 6.75 -2.82 27.45
C ALA A 707 5.64 -2.17 28.31
N GLU A 708 4.46 -2.79 28.38
CA GLU A 708 3.32 -2.31 29.18
C GLU A 708 3.61 -2.33 30.69
N ASN A 709 4.43 -3.28 31.16
CA ASN A 709 4.85 -3.36 32.56
C ASN A 709 6.03 -2.43 32.89
N GLY A 710 6.31 -1.43 32.06
CA GLY A 710 7.37 -0.45 32.31
C GLY A 710 8.78 -1.01 32.08
N ARG A 711 8.91 -1.92 31.10
CA ARG A 711 10.20 -2.50 30.66
C ARG A 711 10.98 -3.19 31.78
N ASN A 712 10.27 -3.89 32.64
CA ASN A 712 10.84 -4.74 33.66
C ASN A 712 10.15 -6.09 33.66
N TRP A 713 10.88 -7.10 34.12
CA TRP A 713 10.39 -8.48 34.24
C TRP A 713 9.74 -8.73 35.60
N ASN A 714 9.11 -7.71 36.22
CA ASN A 714 8.51 -7.82 37.54
C ASN A 714 6.98 -7.98 37.47
N TYR A 715 6.52 -9.05 36.83
CA TYR A 715 5.10 -9.43 36.74
C TYR A 715 4.94 -10.97 36.74
N PRO A 716 3.75 -11.52 37.08
CA PRO A 716 3.59 -12.96 37.35
C PRO A 716 4.01 -13.89 36.20
N GLU A 717 3.79 -13.49 34.95
CA GLU A 717 4.12 -14.28 33.74
C GLU A 717 5.51 -13.97 33.15
N ALA A 718 6.32 -13.15 33.83
CA ALA A 718 7.56 -12.62 33.27
C ALA A 718 8.60 -13.69 32.92
N ASP A 719 8.70 -14.77 33.70
CA ASP A 719 9.66 -15.85 33.44
C ASP A 719 9.35 -16.57 32.11
N GLU A 720 8.08 -16.81 31.83
CA GLU A 720 7.65 -17.42 30.56
C GLU A 720 7.79 -16.45 29.39
N ASP A 721 7.41 -15.19 29.59
CA ASP A 721 7.51 -14.15 28.56
C ASP A 721 8.97 -13.84 28.20
N TYR A 722 9.89 -13.90 29.17
CA TYR A 722 11.33 -13.76 28.92
C TYR A 722 11.83 -14.86 27.98
N ILE A 723 11.50 -16.12 28.26
CA ILE A 723 11.90 -17.27 27.42
C ILE A 723 11.31 -17.15 26.00
N ARG A 724 10.03 -16.78 25.90
CA ARG A 724 9.32 -16.65 24.62
C ARG A 724 9.86 -15.50 23.76
N SER A 725 10.26 -14.40 24.38
CA SER A 725 10.83 -13.24 23.67
C SER A 725 12.32 -13.44 23.33
N ALA A 726 13.08 -14.15 24.15
CA ALA A 726 14.52 -14.37 23.96
C ALA A 726 14.86 -14.97 22.59
N ALA A 727 14.11 -15.97 22.13
CA ALA A 727 14.36 -16.60 20.83
C ALA A 727 14.27 -15.59 19.66
N LEU A 728 13.31 -14.66 19.70
CA LEU A 728 13.15 -13.61 18.71
C LEU A 728 14.28 -12.58 18.80
N VAL A 729 14.63 -12.18 20.02
CA VAL A 729 15.68 -11.18 20.27
C VAL A 729 17.05 -11.72 19.84
N ASP A 730 17.39 -12.96 20.20
CA ASP A 730 18.67 -13.59 19.83
C ASP A 730 18.83 -13.69 18.31
N HIS A 731 17.75 -14.07 17.61
CA HIS A 731 17.72 -14.12 16.15
C HIS A 731 18.00 -12.74 15.53
N LEU A 732 17.31 -11.69 15.99
CA LEU A 732 17.52 -10.32 15.51
C LEU A 732 18.90 -9.77 15.85
N VAL A 733 19.38 -10.00 17.07
CA VAL A 733 20.70 -9.55 17.56
C VAL A 733 21.80 -10.14 16.69
N SER A 734 21.71 -11.40 16.29
CA SER A 734 22.71 -12.03 15.41
C SER A 734 22.87 -11.30 14.06
N GLN A 735 21.75 -10.91 13.44
CA GLN A 735 21.72 -10.20 12.16
C GLN A 735 22.26 -8.76 12.32
N ILE A 736 21.80 -8.04 13.35
CA ILE A 736 22.21 -6.66 13.63
C ILE A 736 23.70 -6.59 13.94
N LYS A 737 24.23 -7.51 14.77
CA LYS A 737 25.67 -7.56 15.10
C LYS A 737 26.53 -7.73 13.85
N SER A 738 26.14 -8.64 12.94
CA SER A 738 26.86 -8.87 11.68
C SER A 738 26.94 -7.60 10.83
N ASP A 739 25.82 -6.90 10.66
CA ASP A 739 25.76 -5.69 9.84
C ASP A 739 26.51 -4.50 10.46
N LEU A 740 26.47 -4.35 11.78
CA LEU A 740 27.24 -3.34 12.50
C LEU A 740 28.75 -3.53 12.27
N LEU A 741 29.24 -4.76 12.36
CA LEU A 741 30.65 -5.08 12.13
C LEU A 741 31.08 -4.87 10.67
N GLN A 742 30.25 -5.28 9.71
CA GLN A 742 30.54 -5.08 8.29
C GLN A 742 30.57 -3.59 7.93
N SER A 743 29.62 -2.81 8.43
CA SER A 743 29.56 -1.36 8.21
C SER A 743 30.76 -0.65 8.82
N ALA A 744 31.13 -1.00 10.06
CA ALA A 744 32.30 -0.45 10.73
C ALA A 744 33.60 -0.73 9.97
N THR A 745 33.77 -1.95 9.44
CA THR A 745 34.96 -2.34 8.66
C THR A 745 35.11 -1.51 7.39
N LYS A 746 34.02 -1.32 6.63
CA LYS A 746 34.03 -0.49 5.40
C LYS A 746 34.33 0.99 5.69
N GLN A 747 33.79 1.52 6.78
CA GLN A 747 34.06 2.89 7.20
C GLN A 747 35.49 3.07 7.70
N LEU A 748 36.04 2.06 8.37
CA LEU A 748 37.42 2.05 8.83
C LEU A 748 38.38 2.10 7.63
N TYR A 749 38.14 1.32 6.58
CA TYR A 749 38.90 1.37 5.33
C TYR A 749 38.94 2.77 4.71
N LEU A 750 37.78 3.43 4.57
CA LEU A 750 37.71 4.80 4.02
C LEU A 750 38.55 5.79 4.83
N THR A 751 38.48 5.70 6.16
CA THR A 751 39.20 6.60 7.06
C THR A 751 40.70 6.29 7.09
N CYS A 752 41.09 5.00 7.03
CA CYS A 752 42.47 4.55 6.88
C CYS A 752 43.09 5.11 5.61
N ASN A 753 42.44 4.92 4.46
CA ASN A 753 42.91 5.43 3.18
C ASN A 753 43.03 6.95 3.17
N ALA A 754 42.05 7.65 3.75
CA ALA A 754 42.08 9.10 3.87
C ALA A 754 43.31 9.57 4.66
N LEU A 755 43.59 8.96 5.81
CA LEU A 755 44.76 9.28 6.63
C LEU A 755 46.07 8.95 5.92
N ILE A 756 46.16 7.81 5.23
CA ILE A 756 47.35 7.42 4.46
C ILE A 756 47.63 8.43 3.35
N VAL A 757 46.62 8.80 2.56
CA VAL A 757 46.78 9.77 1.47
C VAL A 757 47.07 11.16 2.01
N GLN A 758 46.39 11.58 3.08
CA GLN A 758 46.65 12.84 3.75
C GLN A 758 48.10 12.93 4.22
N SER A 759 48.66 11.86 4.81
CA SER A 759 50.07 11.79 5.25
C SER A 759 51.06 12.08 4.12
N ARG A 760 50.72 11.70 2.88
CA ARG A 760 51.54 12.02 1.70
C ARG A 760 51.51 13.52 1.41
N VAL A 761 50.32 14.13 1.41
CA VAL A 761 50.12 15.56 1.10
C VAL A 761 50.75 16.48 2.15
N VAL A 762 50.69 16.12 3.43
CA VAL A 762 51.28 16.92 4.53
C VAL A 762 52.79 16.67 4.72
N GLY A 763 53.38 15.76 3.94
CA GLY A 763 54.83 15.52 3.90
C GLY A 763 55.38 14.66 5.03
N LEU A 764 54.63 13.64 5.46
CA LEU A 764 55.09 12.60 6.41
C LEU A 764 55.77 11.40 5.72
N GLU A 765 55.72 11.30 4.39
CA GLU A 765 56.35 10.22 3.61
C GLU A 765 56.08 8.78 4.09
N PRO A 766 54.81 8.35 4.22
CA PRO A 766 54.52 6.95 4.54
C PRO A 766 55.04 6.01 3.44
N ALA A 767 55.26 4.74 3.79
CA ALA A 767 55.67 3.71 2.84
C ALA A 767 54.72 3.63 1.63
N ILE A 768 55.28 3.47 0.42
CA ILE A 768 54.51 3.43 -0.83
C ILE A 768 53.52 2.25 -0.81
N ARG A 769 53.99 1.07 -0.38
CA ARG A 769 53.16 -0.10 -0.08
C ARG A 769 53.24 -0.36 1.41
N ILE A 770 52.09 -0.27 2.08
CA ILE A 770 51.98 -0.53 3.51
C ILE A 770 51.77 -2.04 3.68
N SER A 771 52.83 -2.74 4.04
CA SER A 771 52.80 -4.20 4.27
C SER A 771 53.09 -4.57 5.72
N LYS A 772 53.63 -3.66 6.53
CA LYS A 772 53.93 -3.87 7.94
C LYS A 772 52.99 -3.04 8.82
N PRO A 773 52.58 -3.55 10.00
CA PRO A 773 51.77 -2.80 10.95
C PRO A 773 52.40 -1.47 11.40
N GLU A 774 53.73 -1.43 11.56
CA GLU A 774 54.47 -0.22 11.96
C GLU A 774 54.32 0.90 10.92
N ASP A 775 54.42 0.58 9.63
CA ASP A 775 54.25 1.53 8.53
C ASP A 775 52.82 2.08 8.47
N LEU A 776 51.82 1.23 8.76
CA LEU A 776 50.42 1.63 8.83
C LEU A 776 50.20 2.58 10.02
N LEU A 777 50.66 2.21 11.21
CA LEU A 777 50.50 3.03 12.41
C LEU A 777 51.18 4.40 12.27
N TYR A 778 52.38 4.43 11.68
CA TYR A 778 53.06 5.68 11.35
C TYR A 778 52.20 6.54 10.40
N ALA A 779 51.68 5.95 9.32
CA ALA A 779 50.83 6.66 8.37
C ALA A 779 49.52 7.18 8.99
N LEU A 780 48.95 6.49 9.98
CA LEU A 780 47.68 6.85 10.60
C LEU A 780 47.82 7.85 11.77
N LEU A 781 48.82 7.67 12.63
CA LEU A 781 48.88 8.31 13.94
C LEU A 781 49.93 9.43 14.07
N GLU A 782 50.99 9.44 13.25
CA GLU A 782 52.04 10.45 13.33
C GLU A 782 51.49 11.86 13.04
N MET A 783 52.03 12.91 13.69
CA MET A 783 51.57 14.29 13.51
C MET A 783 52.56 15.10 12.67
N PRO A 784 52.10 15.83 11.62
CA PRO A 784 52.98 16.64 10.80
C PRO A 784 53.51 17.86 11.58
N LYS A 785 54.76 18.25 11.29
CA LYS A 785 55.32 19.50 11.81
C LYS A 785 54.62 20.70 11.17
N PRO A 786 54.32 21.78 11.91
CA PRO A 786 53.75 23.00 11.35
C PRO A 786 54.68 23.54 10.25
N ARG A 787 54.12 23.86 9.08
CA ARG A 787 54.84 24.51 7.98
C ARG A 787 54.19 25.86 7.67
N GLU A 788 55.01 26.82 7.30
CA GLU A 788 54.51 28.10 6.80
C GLU A 788 53.88 27.89 5.41
N SER A 789 52.62 28.30 5.25
CA SER A 789 51.93 28.22 3.97
C SER A 789 52.46 29.32 3.04
N GLN A 790 53.05 28.95 1.91
CA GLN A 790 53.51 29.89 0.88
C GLN A 790 52.85 29.54 -0.46
N SER A 791 52.40 30.57 -1.18
CA SER A 791 51.65 30.40 -2.44
C SER A 791 52.55 29.92 -3.57
N PHE A 792 52.19 28.79 -4.20
CA PHE A 792 52.91 28.20 -5.34
C PHE A 792 51.93 27.74 -6.43
N ASP A 793 50.98 26.87 -6.10
CA ASP A 793 49.93 26.46 -7.01
C ASP A 793 48.55 26.51 -6.38
N VAL A 794 47.61 27.23 -7.01
CA VAL A 794 46.26 27.44 -6.46
C VAL A 794 45.54 26.13 -6.12
N ARG A 795 45.70 25.07 -6.92
CA ARG A 795 45.04 23.78 -6.66
C ARG A 795 45.75 22.98 -5.58
N TRP A 796 47.09 22.93 -5.63
CA TRP A 796 47.90 22.26 -4.62
C TRP A 796 47.82 22.92 -3.24
N ASP A 797 47.91 24.25 -3.19
CA ASP A 797 47.84 25.03 -1.97
C ASP A 797 46.46 24.90 -1.31
N LYS A 798 45.38 24.88 -2.12
CA LYS A 798 44.03 24.60 -1.62
C LYS A 798 43.95 23.20 -1.00
N LEU A 799 44.49 22.18 -1.68
CA LEU A 799 44.52 20.81 -1.17
C LEU A 799 45.33 20.72 0.13
N GLN A 800 46.53 21.30 0.17
CA GLN A 800 47.41 21.28 1.35
C GLN A 800 46.80 22.06 2.52
N SER A 801 46.14 23.20 2.25
CA SER A 801 45.42 23.99 3.25
C SER A 801 44.22 23.22 3.82
N ALA A 802 43.45 22.52 2.98
CA ALA A 802 42.36 21.67 3.45
C ALA A 802 42.86 20.51 4.34
N MET A 803 44.01 19.92 4.00
CA MET A 803 44.57 18.77 4.72
C MET A 803 45.32 19.14 6.01
N SER A 804 45.97 20.31 6.05
CA SER A 804 46.70 20.83 7.22
C SER A 804 45.88 21.78 8.09
N GLY A 805 44.71 22.20 7.60
CA GLY A 805 43.84 23.18 8.25
C GLY A 805 43.10 22.65 9.49
N THR A 806 42.29 23.53 10.07
CA THR A 806 41.47 23.23 11.23
C THR A 806 39.98 23.10 10.85
N ILE A 807 39.33 22.10 11.43
CA ILE A 807 37.89 21.85 11.36
C ILE A 807 37.35 21.88 12.78
N ASN A 808 36.50 22.87 13.06
CA ASN A 808 35.86 23.03 14.37
C ASN A 808 36.87 22.98 15.53
N GLY A 809 37.94 23.79 15.41
CA GLY A 809 38.97 23.97 16.44
C GLY A 809 40.02 22.85 16.56
N LYS A 810 39.89 21.75 15.80
CA LYS A 810 40.87 20.64 15.75
C LYS A 810 41.50 20.54 14.37
N SER A 811 42.68 19.95 14.22
CA SER A 811 43.25 19.71 12.89
C SER A 811 42.41 18.70 12.10
N ALA A 812 42.37 18.84 10.77
CA ALA A 812 41.67 17.89 9.89
C ALA A 812 42.15 16.44 10.11
N ARG A 813 43.44 16.25 10.37
CA ARG A 813 44.03 14.95 10.73
C ARG A 813 43.50 14.38 12.05
N LEU A 814 43.42 15.20 13.11
CA LEU A 814 42.89 14.75 14.40
C LEU A 814 41.42 14.33 14.28
N ARG A 815 40.62 15.02 13.45
CA ARG A 815 39.23 14.61 13.16
C ARG A 815 39.14 13.26 12.47
N LEU A 816 39.99 13.00 11.48
CA LEU A 816 40.06 11.68 10.83
C LEU A 816 40.51 10.59 11.80
N GLN A 817 41.48 10.87 12.68
CA GLN A 817 41.93 9.94 13.72
C GLN A 817 40.83 9.64 14.74
N GLU A 818 40.05 10.65 15.17
CA GLU A 818 38.90 10.45 16.05
C GLU A 818 37.85 9.54 15.39
N ALA A 819 37.52 9.78 14.12
CA ALA A 819 36.61 8.90 13.38
C ALA A 819 37.13 7.48 13.21
N LEU A 820 38.44 7.31 13.00
CA LEU A 820 39.07 5.99 12.94
C LEU A 820 38.86 5.25 14.27
N VAL A 821 39.22 5.88 15.38
CA VAL A 821 39.13 5.30 16.73
C VAL A 821 37.69 4.94 17.10
N GLU A 822 36.70 5.75 16.72
CA GLU A 822 35.28 5.46 16.98
C GLU A 822 34.75 4.14 16.42
N ARG A 823 35.46 3.54 15.45
CA ARG A 823 35.05 2.32 14.72
C ARG A 823 35.88 1.10 15.10
N CYS A 824 36.93 1.29 15.89
CA CYS A 824 37.85 0.24 16.31
C CYS A 824 38.26 0.37 17.77
N ALA A 825 37.50 1.04 18.64
CA ALA A 825 37.87 1.20 20.05
C ALA A 825 36.74 0.87 21.03
N ALA A 826 37.14 0.45 22.23
CA ALA A 826 36.23 0.26 23.35
C ALA A 826 36.25 1.49 24.28
N TYR A 827 35.07 1.82 24.80
CA TYR A 827 34.83 2.97 25.67
C TYR A 827 34.25 2.50 27.01
N GLN A 828 34.57 3.20 28.10
CA GLN A 828 33.94 2.95 29.38
C GLN A 828 32.63 3.72 29.48
N GLY A 829 31.50 3.00 29.54
CA GLY A 829 30.17 3.59 29.60
C GLY A 829 29.90 4.53 28.43
N THR A 830 29.41 5.75 28.72
CA THR A 830 29.14 6.80 27.72
C THR A 830 30.31 7.77 27.52
N GLY A 831 31.49 7.44 28.05
CA GLY A 831 32.69 8.28 27.96
C GLY A 831 33.24 8.47 26.54
N GLN A 832 34.02 9.52 26.34
CA GLN A 832 34.66 9.87 25.06
C GLN A 832 36.08 9.30 24.92
N LYS A 833 36.67 8.81 26.01
CA LYS A 833 38.06 8.37 26.05
C LYS A 833 38.14 6.89 25.65
N PRO A 834 38.87 6.54 24.58
CA PRO A 834 39.11 5.14 24.22
C PRO A 834 40.02 4.48 25.26
N PHE A 835 39.71 3.24 25.64
CA PHE A 835 40.52 2.43 26.57
C PHE A 835 41.29 1.32 25.86
N LEU A 836 40.74 0.77 24.79
CA LEU A 836 41.33 -0.31 23.99
C LEU A 836 41.08 -0.03 22.51
N VAL A 837 42.01 -0.46 21.64
CA VAL A 837 41.88 -0.37 20.18
C VAL A 837 42.00 -1.77 19.57
N ASP A 838 41.09 -2.10 18.67
CA ASP A 838 41.07 -3.30 17.86
C ASP A 838 42.10 -3.21 16.73
N ILE A 839 43.33 -3.58 17.05
CA ILE A 839 44.42 -3.57 16.06
C ILE A 839 44.19 -4.57 14.93
N VAL A 840 43.49 -5.68 15.19
CA VAL A 840 43.21 -6.72 14.19
C VAL A 840 42.24 -6.19 13.16
N ARG A 841 41.10 -5.63 13.59
CA ARG A 841 40.13 -5.00 12.68
C ARG A 841 40.75 -3.87 11.86
N LEU A 842 41.65 -3.09 12.48
CA LEU A 842 42.36 -2.01 11.79
C LEU A 842 43.26 -2.52 10.66
N LEU A 843 43.99 -3.61 10.91
CA LEU A 843 44.87 -4.24 9.92
C LEU A 843 44.07 -4.92 8.80
N ASP A 844 43.00 -5.63 9.16
CA ASP A 844 42.14 -6.32 8.19
C ASP A 844 41.40 -5.34 7.28
N ALA A 845 40.90 -4.22 7.84
CA ALA A 845 40.20 -3.21 7.06
C ALA A 845 41.08 -2.56 5.99
N ASN A 846 42.40 -2.48 6.18
CA ASN A 846 43.33 -1.95 5.18
C ASN A 846 43.43 -2.84 3.92
N CYS A 847 42.96 -4.09 3.98
CA CYS A 847 42.95 -5.02 2.85
C CYS A 847 41.65 -4.98 2.02
N GLU A 848 40.60 -4.33 2.51
CA GLU A 848 39.33 -4.17 1.81
C GLU A 848 39.54 -3.34 0.54
N THR A 849 38.92 -3.67 -0.61
CA THR A 849 39.13 -2.93 -1.87
C THR A 849 37.86 -2.37 -2.50
N SER A 850 36.69 -2.72 -1.96
CA SER A 850 35.40 -2.35 -2.52
C SER A 850 34.50 -1.71 -1.47
N VAL A 851 34.28 -0.39 -1.59
CA VAL A 851 33.36 0.36 -0.74
C VAL A 851 32.42 1.21 -1.58
N ALA A 852 31.12 1.08 -1.31
CA ALA A 852 30.10 1.87 -1.99
C ALA A 852 30.25 3.38 -1.66
N PRO A 853 30.05 4.28 -2.63
CA PRO A 853 30.17 5.74 -2.41
C PRO A 853 29.30 6.28 -1.28
N GLU A 854 28.12 5.67 -1.07
CA GLU A 854 27.15 6.03 -0.03
C GLU A 854 27.69 5.83 1.40
N MET A 855 28.71 4.98 1.58
CA MET A 855 29.32 4.73 2.88
C MET A 855 30.05 5.97 3.43
N ALA A 856 30.48 6.89 2.54
CA ALA A 856 31.08 8.16 2.93
C ALA A 856 30.08 9.09 3.65
N ASP A 857 28.78 8.92 3.40
CA ASP A 857 27.73 9.74 4.03
C ASP A 857 27.56 9.40 5.51
N GLN A 858 27.93 8.17 5.88
CA GLN A 858 27.89 7.67 7.26
C GLN A 858 29.09 8.10 8.11
N LEU A 859 30.07 8.80 7.53
CA LEU A 859 31.22 9.36 8.25
C LEU A 859 30.98 10.81 8.73
N GLY A 860 29.82 11.39 8.40
CA GLY A 860 29.47 12.77 8.76
C GLY A 860 29.96 13.81 7.75
N PRO A 861 29.39 15.03 7.79
CA PRO A 861 29.60 16.05 6.74
C PRO A 861 31.04 16.57 6.68
N GLU A 862 31.70 16.69 7.84
CA GLU A 862 33.10 17.15 7.95
C GLU A 862 34.06 16.20 7.23
N ILE A 863 33.97 14.91 7.53
CA ILE A 863 34.86 13.89 6.96
C ILE A 863 34.51 13.64 5.50
N LYS A 864 33.22 13.65 5.14
CA LYS A 864 32.77 13.56 3.75
C LYS A 864 33.39 14.67 2.88
N GLN A 865 33.48 15.90 3.38
CA GLN A 865 34.11 17.00 2.65
C GLN A 865 35.61 16.76 2.44
N LEU A 866 36.33 16.26 3.46
CA LEU A 866 37.73 15.88 3.32
C LEU A 866 37.94 14.75 2.32
N LEU A 867 37.09 13.72 2.37
CA LEU A 867 37.17 12.57 1.45
C LEU A 867 37.01 12.99 -0.01
N ARG A 868 36.17 13.98 -0.32
CA ARG A 868 36.00 14.51 -1.69
C ARG A 868 37.28 15.13 -2.27
N GLU A 869 38.06 15.79 -1.43
CA GLU A 869 39.35 16.37 -1.83
C GLU A 869 40.44 15.28 -2.00
N LEU A 870 40.27 14.13 -1.34
CA LEU A 870 41.17 12.97 -1.38
C LEU A 870 40.79 11.92 -2.44
N VAL A 871 39.82 12.20 -3.30
CA VAL A 871 39.50 11.32 -4.44
C VAL A 871 40.64 11.39 -5.46
N GLU A 872 40.98 10.25 -6.04
CA GLU A 872 42.11 10.08 -6.98
C GLU A 872 42.10 11.09 -8.14
N THR A 873 40.93 11.42 -8.68
CA THR A 873 40.78 12.40 -9.77
C THR A 873 41.14 13.82 -9.33
N THR A 874 40.66 14.26 -8.17
CA THR A 874 40.99 15.57 -7.58
C THR A 874 42.48 15.65 -7.26
N LEU A 875 43.04 14.60 -6.66
CA LEU A 875 44.47 14.50 -6.33
C LEU A 875 45.33 14.56 -7.58
N SER A 876 44.99 13.79 -8.62
CA SER A 876 45.73 13.77 -9.89
C SER A 876 45.72 15.11 -10.59
N ASN A 877 44.57 15.82 -10.56
CA ASN A 877 44.43 17.15 -11.14
C ASN A 877 45.27 18.20 -10.40
N SER A 878 45.25 18.19 -9.07
CA SER A 878 46.07 19.09 -8.24
C SER A 878 47.56 18.81 -8.40
N LEU A 879 47.94 17.52 -8.42
CA LEU A 879 49.31 17.08 -8.64
C LEU A 879 49.83 17.48 -10.03
N THR A 880 49.05 17.25 -11.08
CA THR A 880 49.45 17.59 -12.46
C THR A 880 49.64 19.10 -12.65
N SER A 881 48.78 19.92 -12.03
CA SER A 881 48.91 21.39 -12.03
C SER A 881 50.23 21.83 -11.40
N ALA A 882 50.54 21.30 -10.20
CA ALA A 882 51.77 21.65 -9.49
C ALA A 882 53.03 21.14 -10.20
N LEU A 883 53.00 19.92 -10.75
CA LEU A 883 54.12 19.38 -11.53
C LEU A 883 54.42 20.21 -12.78
N THR A 884 53.39 20.77 -13.42
CA THR A 884 53.56 21.66 -14.59
C THR A 884 54.31 22.93 -14.19
N LYS A 885 53.91 23.58 -13.09
CA LYS A 885 54.63 24.75 -12.57
C LYS A 885 56.05 24.45 -12.11
N LEU A 886 56.31 23.25 -11.58
CA LEU A 886 57.67 22.83 -11.24
C LEU A 886 58.55 22.63 -12.47
N ARG A 887 57.99 22.14 -13.59
CA ARG A 887 58.72 22.08 -14.88
C ARG A 887 59.05 23.48 -15.39
N GLU A 888 58.05 24.38 -15.40
CA GLU A 888 58.26 25.79 -15.76
C GLU A 888 59.33 26.44 -14.87
N PHE A 889 59.31 26.15 -13.56
CA PHE A 889 60.35 26.63 -12.65
C PHE A 889 61.74 26.10 -13.06
N LYS A 890 61.90 24.78 -13.26
CA LYS A 890 63.19 24.18 -13.68
C LYS A 890 63.70 24.78 -15.00
N GLU A 891 62.81 24.98 -15.97
CA GLU A 891 63.14 25.59 -17.27
C GLU A 891 63.60 27.05 -17.11
N ASN A 892 62.89 27.87 -16.33
CA ASN A 892 63.28 29.26 -16.07
C ASN A 892 64.65 29.35 -15.38
N VAL A 893 64.92 28.49 -14.39
CA VAL A 893 66.23 28.44 -13.73
C VAL A 893 67.35 28.11 -14.71
N ALA A 894 67.13 27.16 -15.62
CA ALA A 894 68.10 26.80 -16.64
C ALA A 894 68.35 27.95 -17.64
N VAL A 895 67.32 28.72 -18.00
CA VAL A 895 67.45 29.90 -18.86
C VAL A 895 68.21 31.04 -18.18
N ASP A 896 67.86 31.36 -16.92
CA ASP A 896 68.41 32.54 -16.23
C ASP A 896 69.83 32.31 -15.69
N LEU A 897 70.18 31.08 -15.33
CA LEU A 897 71.44 30.75 -14.64
C LEU A 897 72.31 29.70 -15.35
N GLY A 898 71.82 29.11 -16.45
CA GLY A 898 72.48 28.05 -17.19
C GLY A 898 72.13 26.64 -16.70
N GLU A 899 72.25 25.63 -17.57
CA GLU A 899 71.94 24.22 -17.26
C GLU A 899 72.85 23.65 -16.15
N ASP A 900 74.12 24.07 -16.10
CA ASP A 900 75.13 23.66 -15.11
C ASP A 900 75.34 24.74 -14.02
N PHE A 901 74.26 25.20 -13.38
CA PHE A 901 74.34 26.26 -12.37
C PHE A 901 75.25 25.91 -11.18
N ASP A 902 76.43 26.53 -11.12
CA ASP A 902 77.33 26.48 -9.96
C ASP A 902 77.05 27.64 -9.00
N LYS A 903 76.37 27.33 -7.90
CA LYS A 903 76.04 28.27 -6.83
C LYS A 903 77.27 28.97 -6.25
N ALA A 904 78.38 28.26 -6.05
CA ALA A 904 79.57 28.82 -5.42
C ALA A 904 80.27 29.81 -6.36
N ALA A 905 80.39 29.45 -7.65
CA ALA A 905 80.91 30.33 -8.68
C ALA A 905 80.03 31.59 -8.83
N PHE A 906 78.71 31.42 -8.92
CA PHE A 906 77.75 32.52 -9.04
C PHE A 906 77.83 33.52 -7.88
N VAL A 907 77.87 33.05 -6.63
CA VAL A 907 77.98 33.92 -5.45
C VAL A 907 79.32 34.68 -5.46
N SER A 908 80.40 34.01 -5.84
CA SER A 908 81.73 34.63 -5.97
C SER A 908 81.73 35.74 -7.03
N ASP A 909 81.18 35.48 -8.20
CA ASP A 909 81.11 36.45 -9.29
C ASP A 909 80.23 37.66 -8.94
N MET A 910 79.06 37.45 -8.34
CA MET A 910 78.20 38.54 -7.90
C MET A 910 78.84 39.37 -6.79
N THR A 911 79.58 38.75 -5.87
CA THR A 911 80.34 39.46 -4.83
C THR A 911 81.42 40.35 -5.45
N ARG A 912 82.14 39.85 -6.46
CA ARG A 912 83.14 40.61 -7.21
C ARG A 912 82.51 41.78 -7.98
N ILE A 913 81.33 41.59 -8.57
CA ILE A 913 80.58 42.66 -9.23
C ILE A 913 80.20 43.74 -8.23
N CYS A 914 79.66 43.38 -7.06
CA CYS A 914 79.35 44.36 -6.01
C CYS A 914 80.59 45.14 -5.55
N ALA A 915 81.73 44.47 -5.37
CA ALA A 915 82.98 45.14 -5.00
C ALA A 915 83.44 46.15 -6.07
N LYS A 916 83.40 45.76 -7.35
CA LYS A 916 83.75 46.64 -8.47
C LYS A 916 82.86 47.87 -8.59
N VAL A 917 81.55 47.75 -8.30
CA VAL A 917 80.62 48.89 -8.30
C VAL A 917 81.03 49.92 -7.23
N VAL A 918 81.47 49.46 -6.05
CA VAL A 918 81.97 50.35 -4.99
C VAL A 918 83.30 51.00 -5.39
N GLU A 919 84.25 50.22 -5.90
CA GLU A 919 85.58 50.72 -6.30
C GLU A 919 85.52 51.77 -7.42
N THR A 920 84.59 51.61 -8.37
CA THR A 920 84.45 52.50 -9.52
C THR A 920 83.64 53.76 -9.23
N GLY A 921 82.99 53.85 -8.06
CA GLY A 921 82.18 55.01 -7.66
C GLY A 921 80.92 55.22 -8.53
N LEU A 922 80.42 54.17 -9.18
CA LEU A 922 79.34 54.22 -10.16
C LEU A 922 78.01 54.65 -9.51
N GLN A 923 77.41 55.74 -9.98
CA GLN A 923 76.08 56.17 -9.53
C GLN A 923 74.99 55.33 -10.19
N VAL A 924 74.61 54.23 -9.53
CA VAL A 924 73.55 53.34 -10.01
C VAL A 924 72.28 53.57 -9.20
N ASN A 925 71.16 53.81 -9.89
CA ASN A 925 69.85 53.83 -9.24
C ASN A 925 69.37 52.39 -9.07
N LEU A 926 69.73 51.77 -7.95
CA LEU A 926 69.44 50.36 -7.69
C LEU A 926 68.01 50.16 -7.15
N PRO A 927 67.31 49.08 -7.55
CA PRO A 927 65.98 48.75 -7.02
C PRO A 927 65.96 48.56 -5.51
N ILE A 928 67.06 48.04 -4.95
CA ILE A 928 67.32 47.92 -3.52
C ILE A 928 68.75 48.39 -3.24
N GLY A 929 69.01 48.97 -2.07
CA GLY A 929 70.34 49.46 -1.72
C GLY A 929 71.40 48.35 -1.79
N LEU A 930 72.62 48.70 -2.20
CA LEU A 930 73.73 47.75 -2.33
C LEU A 930 73.99 46.89 -1.05
N PRO A 931 73.92 47.45 0.18
CA PRO A 931 74.06 46.65 1.41
C PRO A 931 72.94 45.60 1.59
N GLU A 932 71.71 45.94 1.20
CA GLU A 932 70.56 45.04 1.27
C GLU A 932 70.69 43.91 0.24
N TYR A 933 71.17 44.21 -0.98
CA TYR A 933 71.46 43.17 -1.97
C TYR A 933 72.58 42.23 -1.50
N GLN A 934 73.65 42.76 -0.91
CA GLN A 934 74.73 41.94 -0.33
C GLN A 934 74.22 41.04 0.81
N ARG A 935 73.29 41.53 1.65
CA ARG A 935 72.64 40.71 2.68
C ARG A 935 71.86 39.55 2.04
N ARG A 936 71.04 39.81 1.02
CA ARG A 936 70.28 38.79 0.29
C ARG A 936 71.18 37.79 -0.44
N LEU A 937 72.31 38.24 -0.97
CA LEU A 937 73.31 37.36 -1.59
C LEU A 937 73.97 36.42 -0.54
N ALA A 938 74.22 36.91 0.68
CA ALA A 938 74.72 36.09 1.78
C ALA A 938 73.66 35.08 2.28
N GLU A 939 72.40 35.50 2.41
CA GLU A 939 71.27 34.63 2.73
C GLU A 939 71.10 33.54 1.65
N PHE A 940 71.20 33.91 0.37
CA PHE A 940 71.21 32.97 -0.74
C PHE A 940 72.38 32.00 -0.65
N ALA A 941 73.59 32.46 -0.35
CA ALA A 941 74.77 31.61 -0.20
C ALA A 941 74.58 30.52 0.88
N GLN A 942 73.87 30.83 1.97
CA GLN A 942 73.57 29.88 3.05
C GLN A 942 72.34 28.98 2.78
N SER A 943 71.49 29.33 1.81
CA SER A 943 70.26 28.59 1.53
C SER A 943 70.49 27.18 0.92
N PRO A 944 69.67 26.16 1.22
CA PRO A 944 69.83 24.80 0.71
C PRO A 944 69.26 24.61 -0.71
N VAL A 945 69.49 25.58 -1.61
CA VAL A 945 68.95 25.60 -2.98
C VAL A 945 69.38 24.39 -3.81
N LYS A 946 70.60 23.87 -3.62
CA LYS A 946 71.03 22.65 -4.32
C LYS A 946 70.16 21.45 -3.93
N ASN A 947 69.92 21.27 -2.62
CA ASN A 947 69.03 20.23 -2.12
C ASN A 947 67.60 20.42 -2.61
N LEU A 948 67.15 21.68 -2.79
CA LEU A 948 65.85 21.99 -3.39
C LEU A 948 65.80 21.54 -4.85
N MET A 949 66.79 21.87 -5.67
CA MET A 949 66.85 21.45 -7.08
C MET A 949 66.90 19.93 -7.21
N ASP A 950 67.69 19.24 -6.38
CA ASP A 950 67.74 17.77 -6.31
C ASP A 950 66.39 17.17 -5.89
N SER A 951 65.63 17.88 -5.05
CA SER A 951 64.29 17.45 -4.62
C SER A 951 63.23 17.71 -5.70
N VAL A 952 63.32 18.83 -6.42
CA VAL A 952 62.47 19.14 -7.59
C VAL A 952 62.71 18.10 -8.69
N GLU A 953 63.97 17.71 -8.93
CA GLU A 953 64.29 16.66 -9.90
C GLU A 953 63.74 15.30 -9.48
N ARG A 954 63.87 14.93 -8.20
CA ARG A 954 63.24 13.71 -7.66
C ARG A 954 61.72 13.69 -7.83
N VAL A 955 61.07 14.84 -7.65
CA VAL A 955 59.63 15.02 -7.85
C VAL A 955 59.25 14.85 -9.32
N LEU A 956 59.98 15.49 -10.24
CA LEU A 956 59.69 15.45 -11.68
C LEU A 956 59.99 14.08 -12.32
N ASN A 957 60.93 13.32 -11.75
CA ASN A 957 61.30 11.97 -12.16
C ASN A 957 60.38 10.88 -11.59
N ALA A 958 59.43 11.22 -10.71
CA ALA A 958 58.39 10.27 -10.31
C ALA A 958 57.48 9.97 -11.50
N GLU A 959 57.49 8.72 -11.98
CA GLU A 959 56.64 8.28 -13.08
C GLU A 959 55.16 8.62 -12.81
N LYS A 960 54.44 9.09 -13.84
CA LYS A 960 53.02 9.48 -13.73
C LYS A 960 52.13 8.37 -13.20
N ASP A 961 52.53 7.11 -13.37
CA ASP A 961 51.77 5.92 -12.98
C ASP A 961 51.93 5.56 -11.48
N GLN A 962 52.73 6.32 -10.71
CA GLN A 962 52.95 6.10 -9.28
C GLN A 962 52.52 7.31 -8.44
N ILE A 963 51.21 7.60 -8.44
CA ILE A 963 50.58 8.70 -7.67
C ILE A 963 51.09 8.77 -6.21
N PRO A 964 51.17 7.67 -5.44
CA PRO A 964 51.68 7.73 -4.05
C PRO A 964 53.12 8.27 -3.93
N LYS A 965 54.00 7.91 -4.87
CA LYS A 965 55.41 8.33 -4.87
C LYS A 965 55.53 9.82 -5.18
N ALA A 966 54.76 10.28 -6.18
CA ALA A 966 54.71 11.68 -6.55
C ALA A 966 54.11 12.56 -5.43
N LEU A 967 53.06 12.09 -4.75
CA LEU A 967 52.46 12.79 -3.61
C LEU A 967 53.42 12.91 -2.42
N ASN A 968 54.17 11.86 -2.08
CA ASN A 968 55.18 11.92 -1.02
C ASN A 968 56.22 13.00 -1.34
N ALA A 969 56.81 12.95 -2.53
CA ALA A 969 57.87 13.86 -2.95
C ALA A 969 57.38 15.33 -3.01
N MET A 970 56.16 15.55 -3.55
CA MET A 970 55.54 16.87 -3.57
C MET A 970 55.21 17.39 -2.17
N GLY A 971 54.69 16.52 -1.30
CA GLY A 971 54.33 16.87 0.07
C GLY A 971 55.52 17.27 0.92
N THR A 972 56.72 16.80 0.63
CA THR A 972 57.96 17.19 1.34
C THR A 972 58.68 18.40 0.78
N LEU A 973 58.35 18.84 -0.43
CA LEU A 973 59.05 19.93 -1.09
C LEU A 973 58.82 21.26 -0.36
N ASP A 974 59.90 22.00 -0.06
CA ASP A 974 59.81 23.35 0.49
C ASP A 974 59.47 24.35 -0.63
N LEU A 975 58.18 24.50 -0.90
CA LEU A 975 57.65 25.44 -1.88
C LEU A 975 57.98 26.90 -1.52
N GLY A 976 58.21 27.21 -0.25
CA GLY A 976 58.58 28.54 0.16
C GLY A 976 60.01 28.91 -0.25
N LEU A 977 60.92 27.93 -0.25
CA LEU A 977 62.27 28.14 -0.74
C LEU A 977 62.30 28.39 -2.25
N ILE A 978 61.37 27.83 -3.03
CA ILE A 978 61.21 28.11 -4.47
C ILE A 978 60.85 29.58 -4.70
N ALA A 979 59.85 30.11 -3.97
CA ALA A 979 59.43 31.50 -4.12
C ALA A 979 60.55 32.48 -3.73
N ARG A 980 61.26 32.21 -2.63
CA ARG A 980 62.43 33.02 -2.21
C ARG A 980 63.56 32.97 -3.23
N PHE A 981 63.83 31.80 -3.80
CA PHE A 981 64.84 31.62 -4.84
C PHE A 981 64.48 32.42 -6.10
N LYS A 982 63.26 32.28 -6.62
CA LYS A 982 62.81 33.02 -7.80
C LYS A 982 62.89 34.53 -7.59
N GLY A 983 62.38 35.02 -6.46
CA GLY A 983 62.46 36.44 -6.12
C GLY A 983 63.90 36.94 -6.10
N PHE A 984 64.82 36.17 -5.53
CA PHE A 984 66.25 36.52 -5.53
C PHE A 984 66.82 36.60 -6.95
N VAL A 985 66.55 35.62 -7.82
CA VAL A 985 67.01 35.62 -9.22
C VAL A 985 66.47 36.84 -9.99
N ASP A 986 65.17 37.15 -9.86
CA ASP A 986 64.54 38.31 -10.50
C ASP A 986 65.20 39.63 -10.05
N TYR A 987 65.49 39.75 -8.74
CA TYR A 987 66.20 40.90 -8.20
C TYR A 987 67.63 40.99 -8.72
N THR A 988 68.36 39.86 -8.81
CA THR A 988 69.71 39.84 -9.36
C THR A 988 69.74 40.22 -10.84
N GLY A 989 68.80 39.74 -11.65
CA GLY A 989 68.68 40.15 -13.05
C GLY A 989 68.43 41.66 -13.20
N SER A 990 67.52 42.20 -12.38
CA SER A 990 67.25 43.65 -12.34
C SER A 990 68.47 44.47 -11.89
N PHE A 991 69.21 43.95 -10.89
CA PHE A 991 70.45 44.54 -10.38
C PHE A 991 71.54 44.60 -11.46
N LEU A 992 71.77 43.49 -12.16
CA LEU A 992 72.73 43.42 -13.26
C LEU A 992 72.38 44.38 -14.40
N LYS A 993 71.10 44.44 -14.79
CA LYS A 993 70.64 45.36 -15.84
C LYS A 993 70.83 46.83 -15.46
N ALA A 994 70.56 47.19 -14.20
CA ALA A 994 70.78 48.55 -13.72
C ALA A 994 72.28 48.93 -13.74
N ILE A 995 73.15 48.00 -13.36
CA ILE A 995 74.60 48.18 -13.43
C ILE A 995 75.07 48.30 -14.88
N GLU A 996 74.59 47.45 -15.78
CA GLU A 996 74.96 47.48 -17.19
C GLU A 996 74.60 48.81 -17.85
N ILE A 997 73.40 49.33 -17.59
CA ILE A 997 72.96 50.64 -18.08
C ILE A 997 73.85 51.76 -17.51
N ALA A 998 74.14 51.73 -16.22
CA ALA A 998 74.97 52.74 -15.57
C ALA A 998 76.43 52.68 -16.05
N ALA A 999 76.98 51.47 -16.20
CA ALA A 999 78.32 51.24 -16.71
C ALA A 999 78.45 51.70 -18.17
N SER A 1000 77.48 51.36 -19.03
CA SER A 1000 77.44 51.82 -20.42
C SER A 1000 77.35 53.34 -20.53
N ARG A 1001 76.59 53.99 -19.64
CA ARG A 1001 76.49 55.46 -19.57
C ARG A 1001 77.82 56.09 -19.15
N GLU A 1002 78.48 55.53 -18.15
CA GLU A 1002 79.76 56.03 -17.66
C GLU A 1002 80.89 55.78 -18.69
N GLU A 1003 80.86 54.66 -19.40
CA GLU A 1003 81.77 54.38 -20.51
C GLU A 1003 81.59 55.38 -21.65
N ALA A 1004 80.34 55.69 -22.03
CA ALA A 1004 80.05 56.73 -23.02
C ALA A 1004 80.52 58.13 -22.57
N ASN A 1005 80.36 58.47 -21.28
CA ASN A 1005 80.85 59.72 -20.73
C ASN A 1005 82.39 59.81 -20.75
N ARG A 1006 83.10 58.70 -20.52
CA ARG A 1006 84.58 58.67 -20.51
C ARG A 1006 85.19 58.60 -21.91
N GLN A 1007 84.48 58.08 -22.92
CA GLN A 1007 84.91 58.13 -24.33
C GLN A 1007 84.98 59.57 -24.89
N LEU A 1008 84.25 60.54 -24.31
CA LEU A 1008 84.35 61.96 -24.66
C LEU A 1008 85.64 62.65 -24.15
N ILE A 1009 86.48 61.94 -23.39
CA ILE A 1009 87.72 62.43 -22.78
C ILE A 1009 88.90 61.56 -23.23
N ASP A 1010 88.97 61.17 -24.52
CA ASP A 1010 90.13 60.46 -25.06
C ASP A 1010 91.20 61.48 -25.56
N PRO A 1011 92.36 61.61 -24.87
CA PRO A 1011 93.43 62.53 -25.24
C PRO A 1011 94.11 62.20 -26.58
N LYS A 1012 93.78 61.06 -27.23
CA LYS A 1012 94.26 60.74 -28.59
C LYS A 1012 93.56 61.56 -29.68
N ILE A 1013 92.33 62.02 -29.45
CA ILE A 1013 91.56 62.79 -30.43
C ILE A 1013 92.20 64.18 -30.69
N PRO A 1014 92.56 64.99 -29.66
CA PRO A 1014 93.30 66.24 -29.87
C PRO A 1014 94.70 66.05 -30.47
N ALA A 1015 95.38 64.95 -30.13
CA ALA A 1015 96.73 64.67 -30.62
C ALA A 1015 96.78 64.39 -32.14
N GLN A 1016 95.72 63.79 -32.70
CA GLN A 1016 95.59 63.58 -34.14
C GLN A 1016 95.27 64.88 -34.91
N GLU A 1017 94.49 65.79 -34.31
CA GLU A 1017 94.20 67.11 -34.91
C GLU A 1017 95.46 67.99 -35.01
N ILE A 1018 96.32 67.98 -34.00
CA ILE A 1018 97.59 68.73 -33.99
C ILE A 1018 98.56 68.20 -35.07
N SER A 1019 98.64 66.87 -35.26
CA SER A 1019 99.46 66.27 -36.34
C SER A 1019 98.98 66.65 -37.75
N ARG A 1020 97.66 66.82 -37.93
CA ARG A 1020 97.08 67.23 -39.22
C ARG A 1020 97.48 68.66 -39.59
N HIS A 1021 97.40 69.59 -38.64
CA HIS A 1021 97.72 71.01 -38.87
C HIS A 1021 99.21 71.25 -39.16
N LEU A 1022 100.11 70.47 -38.55
CA LEU A 1022 101.55 70.58 -38.79
C LEU A 1022 101.98 70.11 -40.19
N SER A 1023 101.22 69.21 -40.81
CA SER A 1023 101.51 68.67 -42.14
C SER A 1023 101.11 69.64 -43.28
N GLU A 1024 100.13 70.50 -43.06
CA GLU A 1024 99.64 71.48 -44.05
C GLU A 1024 100.59 72.69 -44.22
N LEU A 1025 101.43 73.00 -43.22
CA LEU A 1025 102.36 74.15 -43.25
C LEU A 1025 103.68 73.90 -43.99
N ALA A 1026 104.05 72.65 -44.26
CA ALA A 1026 105.37 72.29 -44.82
C ALA A 1026 105.44 72.18 -46.35
N GLY A 1027 104.32 72.34 -47.08
CA GLY A 1027 104.17 71.89 -48.47
C GLY A 1027 104.22 72.94 -49.59
N ALA A 1028 104.42 74.24 -49.34
CA ALA A 1028 104.28 75.28 -50.38
C ALA A 1028 105.52 76.17 -50.53
N GLY A 1029 106.54 75.64 -51.22
CA GLY A 1029 107.67 76.42 -51.72
C GLY A 1029 108.69 75.54 -52.45
N ILE A 1030 108.63 75.50 -53.79
CA ILE A 1030 109.74 75.38 -54.77
C ILE A 1030 109.17 75.32 -56.21
N GLU A 1031 109.73 76.20 -57.06
CA GLU A 1031 109.92 76.18 -58.52
C GLU A 1031 108.91 76.79 -59.54
N GLU A 1032 109.40 77.89 -60.13
CA GLU A 1032 109.16 78.45 -61.46
C GLU A 1032 109.87 77.62 -62.56
N VAL A 1033 109.23 77.41 -63.73
CA VAL A 1033 109.91 77.31 -65.04
C VAL A 1033 109.10 78.10 -66.09
N GLU A 1034 109.74 79.15 -66.61
CA GLU A 1034 109.52 79.92 -67.87
C GLU A 1034 108.16 80.58 -68.17
N LYS A 1035 107.98 81.85 -67.76
CA LYS A 1035 108.13 83.07 -68.60
C LYS A 1035 107.72 84.34 -67.86
#